data_AF-A0A091QZ81-F1
#
_entry.id   AF-A0A091QZ81-F1
#
_cell.length_a   1.000
_cell.length_b   1.000
_cell.length_c   1.000
_cell.angle_alpha   90.00
_cell.angle_beta   90.00
_cell.angle_gamma   90.00
#
_symmetry.space_group_name_H-M   'P 1'
#
loop_
_entity.id
_entity.type
_entity.pdbx_description
1 polymer ?
#
loop_
_entity_poly.entity_id
_entity_poly.type
_entity_poly.pdbx_seq_one_letter_code
_entity_poly.pdbx_strand_id
1 'polypeptide(L)'
;GVHLYHDNKKYFGLSEFIESTLSGHSIPLLRYDSSFEAMVMALGKRFPRLHSAVIRTFVLIQHYSAAMMAVCGLSQMKNYTSVETLEITQNLINSSRQCPSGHGLMVVLRIPCTPLAAVAYERLYNVRERLALEDNFEIILGNPNSGITIGKHFVEQLKVWQKIEDVDWRPQTYLELEGLPCILIFSGMDPQGESLPRSLRYCDLRLINSSSLVRTTLEQELGLAAYFVSSEIHTEKTVVNDVLESDPEKLSSTDNEDEEIATEGSTSEKRSPMKRERSRSHDSASSSLSSKASGKPLRSSLLRDTAKSPHQVLSNSAEETTSNYERQKQKVDKGAQTTVSKHLPPVTEQLDMKQNIKSAQITITSSSSSPFSSPSSSSAPTHNSFILQTSQCFMTKASKQPPIVFLPKLVYDIITSTDSSGLPKSSSLLPYHSVMWASSFRPLMSKMMTCTEQSLYYRQWTVPKPIHMDYNNRNEGRMDTFHPRRLLLSGPPQIGKTGAYLQFLSILSRMLIRLTEVDVYDEEEINNNIKEESDQYYHQPGDTWPDLETFKKMSFDYTIHDPKYEDASLVCSKLQTTNNEDRSMSRRQEDMYTRRQTTRMRLSKYAAYNTYHHCEQCHQYMGFNPRYQLYESTLHAFAFSYSMLGEEIQLHFIIPKSKEHHFVFSQPGRQLESMRLPLVTDKSEDYIKSPTFTPTTGRHEHGLFNLYHAMDGASHLHVLVVKEYEMAIYKKYWPNHIMLVLPSIFNSAGVGAAHFLIKELSYHNLELERNRQEELGIKPQDIWPFIVISDDSCVMWNAVEVDCSGDRKSDYTWTERNVSLKQILQHIEATPNVTHYALIGMRKWSSKTNSAEIKEPFSCCHVHDFIMLNVDLTQNVQYNQNRFTCDDVDFNLRVHSAGLLICRFNHFSVMKKQITVGGQRSFHIKSKVSDTPVSISPAQYICAPDSKHTFLAAPAQLLLEKYLHYHSHRFFPLSLKNYSHPVLSVDCYLNLGPQIAVCYVSSRPHSLNISSSGLTFSGLLLYLCDSFVVASFLKKFHFLKGATLCVICQDRNSLRQTVVRLELEDEWQFRLRDEFQTANAKEDRPLFLLTGRHI
;
A
#
# COMPACT_ATOMS: atom_id res chain seq x y z
N GLY A 1 -21.54 9.77 -2.06
CA GLY A 1 -22.40 8.59 -2.30
C GLY A 1 -23.80 8.90 -1.84
N VAL A 2 -24.68 9.24 -2.77
CA VAL A 2 -26.07 9.68 -2.49
C VAL A 2 -27.10 8.66 -2.98
N HIS A 3 -26.81 7.94 -4.08
CA HIS A 3 -27.67 6.88 -4.62
C HIS A 3 -27.34 5.50 -4.01
N LEU A 4 -27.81 5.25 -2.79
CA LEU A 4 -27.80 3.91 -2.16
C LEU A 4 -29.10 3.54 -1.44
N TYR A 5 -30.15 4.36 -1.63
CA TYR A 5 -31.52 4.05 -1.22
C TYR A 5 -32.34 3.81 -2.49
N HIS A 6 -33.27 2.84 -2.47
CA HIS A 6 -34.28 2.76 -3.53
C HIS A 6 -35.26 3.93 -3.33
N ASP A 7 -35.55 4.69 -4.39
CA ASP A 7 -36.19 6.01 -4.32
C ASP A 7 -37.58 6.04 -3.63
N ASN A 8 -38.22 4.88 -3.49
CA ASN A 8 -39.56 4.73 -2.92
C ASN A 8 -39.59 4.47 -1.39
N LYS A 9 -38.50 4.65 -0.62
CA LYS A 9 -38.49 4.36 0.83
C LYS A 9 -37.86 5.47 1.69
N LYS A 10 -38.66 6.08 2.58
CA LYS A 10 -38.20 7.04 3.61
C LYS A 10 -37.83 6.28 4.91
N TYR A 11 -36.70 6.62 5.52
CA TYR A 11 -36.40 6.18 6.89
C TYR A 11 -37.28 6.94 7.89
N PHE A 12 -37.95 6.22 8.79
CA PHE A 12 -38.77 6.80 9.85
C PHE A 12 -38.09 6.60 11.20
N GLY A 13 -37.60 7.68 11.82
CA GLY A 13 -36.90 7.65 13.09
C GLY A 13 -37.23 8.85 13.98
N LEU A 14 -36.29 9.24 14.86
CA LEU A 14 -36.52 10.24 15.91
C LEU A 14 -37.04 11.59 15.37
N SER A 15 -36.54 12.05 14.22
CA SER A 15 -36.98 13.29 13.59
C SER A 15 -38.45 13.23 13.19
N GLU A 16 -38.85 12.16 12.50
CA GLU A 16 -40.20 11.92 12.01
C GLU A 16 -41.18 11.61 13.16
N PHE A 17 -40.71 10.94 14.21
CA PHE A 17 -41.46 10.73 15.44
C PHE A 17 -41.78 12.06 16.16
N ILE A 18 -40.81 12.97 16.27
CA ILE A 18 -41.06 14.32 16.82
C ILE A 18 -42.00 15.11 15.91
N GLU A 19 -41.78 15.08 14.60
CA GLU A 19 -42.63 15.73 13.60
C GLU A 19 -44.10 15.28 13.73
N SER A 20 -44.35 13.99 13.96
CA SER A 20 -45.69 13.43 14.19
C SER A 20 -46.44 14.00 15.41
N THR A 21 -45.74 14.57 16.39
CA THR A 21 -46.37 15.23 17.55
C THR A 21 -46.71 16.70 17.30
N LEU A 22 -46.17 17.28 16.22
CA LEU A 22 -46.42 18.66 15.79
C LEU A 22 -47.42 18.71 14.63
N SER A 23 -47.44 17.70 13.76
CA SER A 23 -48.36 17.59 12.63
C SER A 23 -49.77 17.18 13.09
N GLY A 24 -50.63 18.16 13.39
CA GLY A 24 -52.02 17.95 13.82
C GLY A 24 -52.98 17.32 12.80
N HIS A 25 -52.47 16.56 11.83
CA HIS A 25 -53.24 15.81 10.82
C HIS A 25 -53.06 14.29 10.97
N SER A 26 -52.23 13.84 11.91
CA SER A 26 -52.09 12.43 12.30
C SER A 26 -52.19 12.28 13.83
N ILE A 27 -52.56 11.09 14.31
CA ILE A 27 -52.55 10.79 15.74
C ILE A 27 -51.08 10.68 16.18
N PRO A 28 -50.63 11.38 17.25
CA PRO A 28 -49.23 11.36 17.65
C PRO A 28 -48.72 9.93 17.92
N LEU A 29 -47.57 9.63 17.32
CA LEU A 29 -46.94 8.32 17.39
C LEU A 29 -46.11 8.17 18.67
N LEU A 30 -45.40 9.22 19.08
CA LEU A 30 -44.89 9.32 20.46
C LEU A 30 -46.05 9.68 21.39
N ARG A 31 -46.21 8.94 22.49
CA ARG A 31 -47.21 9.20 23.54
C ARG A 31 -46.60 8.99 24.92
N TYR A 32 -47.26 9.49 25.97
CA TYR A 32 -47.03 9.08 27.35
C TYR A 32 -48.36 8.75 28.01
N ASP A 33 -48.36 7.84 29.00
CA ASP A 33 -49.55 7.45 29.74
C ASP A 33 -49.64 8.24 31.04
N SER A 34 -50.61 9.15 31.11
CA SER A 34 -50.81 10.04 32.26
C SER A 34 -51.34 9.31 33.50
N SER A 35 -52.14 8.27 33.31
CA SER A 35 -52.75 7.47 34.39
C SER A 35 -51.72 6.55 35.05
N PHE A 36 -50.87 5.92 34.25
CA PHE A 36 -49.74 5.10 34.70
C PHE A 36 -48.75 5.92 35.52
N GLU A 37 -48.28 7.07 35.00
CA GLU A 37 -47.33 7.92 35.74
C GLU A 37 -47.95 8.47 37.04
N ALA A 38 -49.25 8.81 37.05
CA ALA A 38 -49.94 9.21 38.28
C ALA A 38 -49.98 8.07 39.33
N MET A 39 -50.30 6.83 38.92
CA MET A 39 -50.32 5.68 39.82
C MET A 39 -48.92 5.34 40.34
N VAL A 40 -47.90 5.35 39.47
CA VAL A 40 -46.49 5.16 39.82
C VAL A 40 -46.02 6.21 40.82
N MET A 41 -46.36 7.49 40.61
CA MET A 41 -45.98 8.57 41.53
C MET A 41 -46.68 8.47 42.90
N ALA A 42 -47.93 8.01 42.93
CA ALA A 42 -48.64 7.74 44.18
C ALA A 42 -48.01 6.56 44.96
N LEU A 43 -47.69 5.46 44.27
CA LEU A 43 -47.05 4.28 44.86
C LEU A 43 -45.60 4.57 45.29
N GLY A 44 -44.84 5.35 44.53
CA GLY A 44 -43.49 5.81 44.89
C GLY A 44 -43.48 6.63 46.18
N LYS A 45 -44.44 7.54 46.36
CA LYS A 45 -44.63 8.27 47.63
C LYS A 45 -45.01 7.35 48.80
N ARG A 46 -45.80 6.30 48.54
CA ARG A 46 -46.23 5.33 49.56
C ARG A 46 -45.14 4.34 49.96
N PHE A 47 -44.22 4.00 49.05
CA PHE A 47 -43.17 3.00 49.24
C PHE A 47 -41.77 3.53 48.89
N PRO A 48 -41.26 4.57 49.59
CA PRO A 48 -40.01 5.26 49.23
C PRO A 48 -38.73 4.41 49.38
N ARG A 49 -38.82 3.21 49.95
CA ARG A 49 -37.72 2.23 50.01
C ARG A 49 -37.66 1.28 48.81
N LEU A 50 -38.66 1.26 47.93
CA LEU A 50 -38.66 0.44 46.71
C LEU A 50 -38.08 1.23 45.55
N HIS A 51 -37.20 0.60 44.76
CA HIS A 51 -36.61 1.22 43.58
C HIS A 51 -37.69 1.46 42.49
N SER A 52 -37.67 2.63 41.86
CA SER A 52 -38.71 3.08 40.91
C SER A 52 -39.00 2.07 39.78
N ALA A 53 -37.96 1.44 39.23
CA ALA A 53 -38.13 0.42 38.19
C ALA A 53 -38.95 -0.80 38.64
N VAL A 54 -38.88 -1.17 39.93
CA VAL A 54 -39.67 -2.27 40.50
C VAL A 54 -41.15 -1.87 40.56
N ILE A 55 -41.44 -0.70 41.13
CA ILE A 55 -42.82 -0.15 41.20
C ILE A 55 -43.42 -0.04 39.80
N ARG A 56 -42.70 0.60 38.86
CA ARG A 56 -43.15 0.78 37.47
C ARG A 56 -43.44 -0.56 36.78
N THR A 57 -42.58 -1.57 36.96
CA THR A 57 -42.80 -2.90 36.34
C THR A 57 -44.04 -3.59 36.91
N PHE A 58 -44.24 -3.59 38.23
CA PHE A 58 -45.43 -4.21 38.83
C PHE A 58 -46.73 -3.49 38.43
N VAL A 59 -46.74 -2.17 38.33
CA VAL A 59 -47.89 -1.41 37.80
C VAL A 59 -48.15 -1.76 36.33
N LEU A 60 -47.11 -1.92 35.50
CA LEU A 60 -47.26 -2.29 34.10
C LEU A 60 -47.87 -3.69 33.94
N ILE A 61 -47.35 -4.68 34.68
CA ILE A 61 -47.91 -6.04 34.75
C ILE A 61 -49.39 -6.00 35.18
N GLN A 62 -49.74 -5.18 36.17
CA GLN A 62 -51.11 -5.02 36.63
C GLN A 62 -52.01 -4.41 35.54
N HIS A 63 -51.57 -3.33 34.85
CA HIS A 63 -52.33 -2.70 33.77
C HIS A 63 -52.60 -3.68 32.61
N TYR A 64 -51.60 -4.45 32.15
CA TYR A 64 -51.80 -5.44 31.10
C TYR A 64 -52.69 -6.60 31.57
N SER A 65 -52.48 -7.13 32.77
CA SER A 65 -53.34 -8.18 33.35
C SER A 65 -54.81 -7.75 33.44
N ALA A 66 -55.07 -6.53 33.94
CA ALA A 66 -56.42 -5.97 34.04
C ALA A 66 -57.03 -5.69 32.66
N ALA A 67 -56.24 -5.24 31.68
CA ALA A 67 -56.69 -5.05 30.31
C ALA A 67 -57.06 -6.39 29.64
N MET A 68 -56.27 -7.46 29.83
CA MET A 68 -56.58 -8.79 29.30
C MET A 68 -57.91 -9.31 29.87
N MET A 69 -58.10 -9.24 31.19
CA MET A 69 -59.37 -9.60 31.83
C MET A 69 -60.55 -8.75 31.33
N ALA A 70 -60.35 -7.44 31.15
CA ALA A 70 -61.38 -6.53 30.65
C ALA A 70 -61.80 -6.80 29.20
N VAL A 71 -60.84 -7.16 28.33
CA VAL A 71 -61.10 -7.56 26.93
C VAL A 71 -61.78 -8.93 26.86
N CYS A 72 -61.48 -9.83 27.80
CA CYS A 72 -62.13 -11.14 27.92
C CYS A 72 -63.51 -11.10 28.62
N GLY A 73 -64.07 -9.91 28.86
CA GLY A 73 -65.45 -9.73 29.32
C GLY A 73 -65.62 -9.27 30.78
N LEU A 74 -64.56 -9.26 31.61
CA LEU A 74 -64.64 -8.75 32.98
C LEU A 74 -64.62 -7.22 32.99
N SER A 75 -65.73 -6.59 32.58
CA SER A 75 -65.88 -5.14 32.38
C SER A 75 -65.45 -4.29 33.58
N GLN A 76 -65.60 -4.79 34.80
CA GLN A 76 -65.16 -4.15 36.05
C GLN A 76 -63.65 -3.87 36.08
N MET A 77 -62.83 -4.69 35.40
CA MET A 77 -61.37 -4.56 35.36
C MET A 77 -60.89 -3.34 34.57
N LYS A 78 -61.76 -2.69 33.77
CA LYS A 78 -61.45 -1.44 33.06
C LYS A 78 -61.03 -0.31 34.00
N ASN A 79 -61.48 -0.33 35.25
CA ASN A 79 -61.13 0.68 36.26
C ASN A 79 -59.71 0.49 36.85
N TYR A 80 -59.01 -0.61 36.52
CA TYR A 80 -57.70 -0.98 37.06
C TYR A 80 -56.60 -1.00 35.98
N THR A 81 -56.85 -0.37 34.83
CA THR A 81 -55.88 -0.20 33.74
C THR A 81 -56.06 1.18 33.09
N SER A 82 -55.09 1.60 32.29
CA SER A 82 -55.15 2.85 31.53
C SER A 82 -55.81 2.65 30.16
N VAL A 83 -56.34 3.73 29.58
CA VAL A 83 -57.00 3.69 28.26
C VAL A 83 -56.02 3.23 27.18
N GLU A 84 -54.77 3.68 27.31
CA GLU A 84 -53.63 3.35 26.47
C GLU A 84 -53.30 1.84 26.52
N THR A 85 -53.18 1.25 27.72
CA THR A 85 -52.91 -0.19 27.85
C THR A 85 -54.11 -1.05 27.43
N LEU A 86 -55.33 -0.54 27.61
CA LEU A 86 -56.55 -1.16 27.10
C LEU A 86 -56.61 -1.14 25.57
N GLU A 87 -56.24 -0.03 24.91
CA GLU A 87 -56.11 0.09 23.44
C GLU A 87 -55.15 -0.97 22.89
N ILE A 88 -53.93 -1.04 23.44
CA ILE A 88 -52.89 -1.99 23.03
C ILE A 88 -53.41 -3.43 23.15
N THR A 89 -53.95 -3.79 24.32
CA THR A 89 -54.37 -5.17 24.63
C THR A 89 -55.60 -5.58 23.81
N GLN A 90 -56.55 -4.66 23.61
CA GLN A 90 -57.73 -4.88 22.78
C GLN A 90 -57.36 -5.07 21.31
N ASN A 91 -56.41 -4.31 20.78
CA ASN A 91 -55.96 -4.44 19.40
C ASN A 91 -55.10 -5.70 19.19
N LEU A 92 -54.25 -6.06 20.14
CA LEU A 92 -53.51 -7.33 20.13
C LEU A 92 -54.47 -8.53 20.00
N ILE A 93 -55.37 -8.73 20.97
CA ILE A 93 -56.26 -9.89 21.05
C ILE A 93 -57.27 -9.95 19.88
N ASN A 94 -57.74 -8.80 19.39
CA ASN A 94 -58.70 -8.79 18.28
C ASN A 94 -58.06 -8.90 16.89
N SER A 95 -56.78 -8.52 16.71
CA SER A 95 -56.13 -8.51 15.39
C SER A 95 -56.08 -9.91 14.75
N SER A 96 -55.62 -10.92 15.49
CA SER A 96 -55.57 -12.31 15.04
C SER A 96 -56.96 -12.91 14.82
N ARG A 97 -57.92 -12.58 15.69
CA ARG A 97 -59.34 -12.98 15.57
C ARG A 97 -60.06 -12.39 14.35
N GLN A 98 -59.59 -11.25 13.84
CA GLN A 98 -60.19 -10.55 12.68
C GLN A 98 -59.45 -10.83 11.35
N CYS A 99 -58.29 -11.51 11.38
CA CYS A 99 -57.58 -11.93 10.18
C CYS A 99 -57.94 -13.37 9.79
N PRO A 100 -58.46 -13.63 8.57
CA PRO A 100 -58.75 -15.00 8.10
C PRO A 100 -57.52 -15.94 8.04
N SER A 101 -56.30 -15.39 8.12
CA SER A 101 -55.05 -16.14 8.13
C SER A 101 -54.37 -16.22 9.50
N GLY A 102 -54.99 -15.67 10.56
CA GLY A 102 -54.45 -15.65 11.93
C GLY A 102 -53.43 -14.55 12.24
N HIS A 103 -52.89 -13.84 11.22
CA HIS A 103 -51.92 -12.76 11.43
C HIS A 103 -52.44 -11.68 12.38
N GLY A 104 -51.56 -11.19 13.26
CA GLY A 104 -51.88 -10.11 14.20
C GLY A 104 -50.73 -9.14 14.42
N LEU A 105 -50.87 -8.33 15.47
CA LEU A 105 -49.95 -7.24 15.79
C LEU A 105 -48.96 -7.65 16.89
N MET A 106 -47.69 -7.25 16.74
CA MET A 106 -46.67 -7.39 17.77
C MET A 106 -46.64 -6.15 18.68
N VAL A 107 -46.49 -6.41 19.99
CA VAL A 107 -46.27 -5.43 21.05
C VAL A 107 -44.90 -5.71 21.67
N VAL A 108 -44.04 -4.70 21.76
CA VAL A 108 -42.78 -4.78 22.52
C VAL A 108 -42.96 -4.16 23.90
N LEU A 109 -42.53 -4.85 24.96
CA LEU A 109 -42.38 -4.31 26.31
C LEU A 109 -40.90 -4.22 26.66
N ARG A 110 -40.37 -3.01 26.83
CA ARG A 110 -38.97 -2.80 27.22
C ARG A 110 -38.84 -2.74 28.74
N ILE A 111 -38.22 -3.75 29.34
CA ILE A 111 -38.09 -3.91 30.80
C ILE A 111 -36.60 -3.78 31.21
N PRO A 112 -36.24 -2.93 32.19
CA PRO A 112 -34.87 -2.47 32.37
C PRO A 112 -33.87 -3.52 32.89
N CYS A 113 -34.31 -4.67 33.41
CA CYS A 113 -33.41 -5.76 33.80
C CYS A 113 -34.08 -7.14 33.73
N THR A 114 -33.26 -8.17 33.49
CA THR A 114 -33.71 -9.56 33.26
C THR A 114 -34.53 -10.16 34.42
N PRO A 115 -34.22 -9.94 35.72
CA PRO A 115 -35.07 -10.44 36.80
C PRO A 115 -36.49 -9.85 36.79
N LEU A 116 -36.64 -8.56 36.47
CA LEU A 116 -37.95 -7.91 36.34
C LEU A 116 -38.68 -8.37 35.08
N ALA A 117 -37.95 -8.67 34.00
CA ALA A 117 -38.50 -9.21 32.77
C ALA A 117 -39.02 -10.66 32.93
N ALA A 118 -38.30 -11.50 33.69
CA ALA A 118 -38.77 -12.84 34.04
C ALA A 118 -40.06 -12.80 34.88
N VAL A 119 -40.12 -11.94 35.90
CA VAL A 119 -41.36 -11.73 36.69
C VAL A 119 -42.51 -11.21 35.81
N ALA A 120 -42.25 -10.32 34.85
CA ALA A 120 -43.28 -9.87 33.91
C ALA A 120 -43.78 -10.99 32.98
N TYR A 121 -42.85 -11.77 32.42
CA TYR A 121 -43.14 -12.95 31.61
C TYR A 121 -44.02 -13.94 32.38
N GLU A 122 -43.58 -14.41 33.55
CA GLU A 122 -44.31 -15.39 34.37
C GLU A 122 -45.73 -14.91 34.69
N ARG A 123 -45.88 -13.65 35.10
CA ARG A 123 -47.18 -13.11 35.55
C ARG A 123 -48.15 -12.90 34.38
N LEU A 124 -47.69 -12.39 33.24
CA LEU A 124 -48.54 -12.21 32.06
C LEU A 124 -48.86 -13.57 31.40
N TYR A 125 -47.93 -14.52 31.39
CA TYR A 125 -48.16 -15.88 30.92
C TYR A 125 -49.23 -16.60 31.75
N ASN A 126 -49.11 -16.56 33.09
CA ASN A 126 -50.13 -17.12 34.00
C ASN A 126 -51.53 -16.48 33.81
N VAL A 127 -51.62 -15.22 33.36
CA VAL A 127 -52.89 -14.54 33.10
C VAL A 127 -53.45 -14.91 31.72
N ARG A 128 -52.60 -15.02 30.69
CA ARG A 128 -52.98 -15.53 29.35
C ARG A 128 -53.57 -16.94 29.43
N GLU A 129 -52.89 -17.84 30.13
CA GLU A 129 -53.30 -19.24 30.35
C GLU A 129 -54.68 -19.32 31.05
N ARG A 130 -54.85 -18.58 32.16
CA ARG A 130 -56.12 -18.54 32.91
C ARG A 130 -57.29 -17.88 32.17
N LEU A 131 -57.03 -17.23 31.04
CA LEU A 131 -58.04 -16.59 30.19
C LEU A 131 -58.29 -17.35 28.88
N ALA A 132 -57.67 -18.53 28.69
CA ALA A 132 -57.75 -19.33 27.46
C ALA A 132 -57.33 -18.54 26.21
N LEU A 133 -56.20 -17.82 26.30
CA LEU A 133 -55.66 -16.94 25.24
C LEU A 133 -54.41 -17.52 24.55
N GLU A 134 -54.09 -18.80 24.77
CA GLU A 134 -52.93 -19.49 24.22
C GLU A 134 -52.86 -19.37 22.70
N ASP A 135 -53.97 -19.66 22.01
CA ASP A 135 -54.09 -19.61 20.55
C ASP A 135 -54.32 -18.21 19.98
N ASN A 136 -54.46 -17.16 20.80
CA ASN A 136 -54.73 -15.80 20.31
C ASN A 136 -53.49 -14.94 20.11
N PHE A 137 -52.49 -15.08 20.98
CA PHE A 137 -51.20 -14.42 20.89
C PHE A 137 -50.16 -15.15 21.75
N GLU A 138 -48.87 -14.99 21.44
CA GLU A 138 -47.76 -15.55 22.22
C GLU A 138 -47.15 -14.52 23.19
N ILE A 139 -46.51 -14.96 24.27
CA ILE A 139 -45.67 -14.11 25.12
C ILE A 139 -44.24 -14.62 25.03
N ILE A 140 -43.29 -13.75 24.64
CA ILE A 140 -41.91 -14.11 24.33
C ILE A 140 -40.98 -13.32 25.25
N LEU A 141 -40.12 -14.02 26.00
CA LEU A 141 -39.03 -13.38 26.74
C LEU A 141 -37.80 -13.26 25.82
N GLY A 142 -37.55 -12.05 25.31
CA GLY A 142 -36.43 -11.76 24.42
C GLY A 142 -35.09 -11.76 25.15
N ASN A 143 -34.14 -12.54 24.64
CA ASN A 143 -32.75 -12.61 25.10
C ASN A 143 -31.83 -12.83 23.89
N PRO A 144 -30.92 -11.89 23.56
CA PRO A 144 -30.05 -11.99 22.38
C PRO A 144 -29.10 -13.20 22.41
N ASN A 145 -28.86 -13.79 23.60
CA ASN A 145 -27.93 -14.90 23.78
C ASN A 145 -28.60 -16.29 23.74
N SER A 146 -29.87 -16.40 23.35
CA SER A 146 -30.60 -17.68 23.26
C SER A 146 -31.65 -17.68 22.15
N GLY A 147 -31.82 -18.81 21.45
CA GLY A 147 -32.81 -18.95 20.38
C GLY A 147 -34.25 -18.70 20.83
N ILE A 148 -35.07 -18.17 19.91
CA ILE A 148 -36.44 -17.74 20.20
C ILE A 148 -37.32 -18.97 20.47
N THR A 149 -38.07 -18.92 21.58
CA THR A 149 -38.98 -20.00 22.00
C THR A 149 -40.43 -19.50 21.92
N ILE A 150 -41.26 -20.23 21.17
CA ILE A 150 -42.69 -19.99 20.96
C ILE A 150 -43.45 -21.32 20.92
N GLY A 151 -44.76 -21.31 21.16
CA GLY A 151 -45.62 -22.50 21.10
C GLY A 151 -45.62 -23.18 19.72
N LYS A 152 -45.73 -24.52 19.70
CA LYS A 152 -45.65 -25.35 18.47
C LYS A 152 -46.62 -24.89 17.38
N HIS A 153 -47.87 -24.61 17.75
CA HIS A 153 -48.90 -24.09 16.85
C HIS A 153 -48.45 -22.80 16.12
N PHE A 154 -47.77 -21.88 16.81
CA PHE A 154 -47.23 -20.67 16.18
C PHE A 154 -46.00 -20.94 15.30
N VAL A 155 -45.17 -21.94 15.63
CA VAL A 155 -44.11 -22.40 14.72
C VAL A 155 -44.72 -22.93 13.41
N GLU A 156 -45.76 -23.74 13.51
CA GLU A 156 -46.48 -24.32 12.37
C GLU A 156 -47.17 -23.22 11.52
N GLN A 157 -47.82 -22.24 12.15
CA GLN A 157 -48.38 -21.07 11.46
C GLN A 157 -47.30 -20.27 10.71
N LEU A 158 -46.16 -19.96 11.36
CA LEU A 158 -45.06 -19.22 10.72
C LEU A 158 -44.49 -19.98 9.52
N LYS A 159 -44.34 -21.31 9.61
CA LYS A 159 -43.92 -22.15 8.47
C LYS A 159 -44.89 -22.06 7.30
N VAL A 160 -46.20 -22.09 7.56
CA VAL A 160 -47.24 -21.94 6.52
C VAL A 160 -47.23 -20.54 5.91
N TRP A 161 -47.11 -19.47 6.72
CA TRP A 161 -47.10 -18.09 6.22
C TRP A 161 -45.83 -17.78 5.39
N GLN A 162 -44.67 -18.30 5.80
CA GLN A 162 -43.37 -18.04 5.18
C GLN A 162 -42.94 -19.09 4.14
N LYS A 163 -43.74 -20.18 3.96
CA LYS A 163 -43.48 -21.31 3.05
C LYS A 163 -42.19 -22.07 3.35
N ILE A 164 -42.00 -22.42 4.62
CA ILE A 164 -40.83 -23.15 5.11
C ILE A 164 -41.16 -24.65 5.19
N GLU A 165 -40.43 -25.46 4.44
CA GLU A 165 -40.65 -26.92 4.33
C GLU A 165 -39.86 -27.75 5.38
N ASP A 166 -38.90 -27.13 6.07
CA ASP A 166 -38.10 -27.77 7.12
C ASP A 166 -38.96 -28.08 8.36
N VAL A 167 -38.97 -29.36 8.77
CA VAL A 167 -39.74 -29.89 9.91
C VAL A 167 -39.18 -29.44 11.26
N ASP A 168 -37.86 -29.27 11.39
CA ASP A 168 -37.20 -28.88 12.65
C ASP A 168 -36.96 -27.37 12.78
N TRP A 169 -37.15 -26.59 11.70
CA TRP A 169 -37.01 -25.12 11.72
C TRP A 169 -37.77 -24.45 12.89
N ARG A 170 -37.11 -23.46 13.49
CA ARG A 170 -37.62 -22.54 14.51
C ARG A 170 -37.03 -21.15 14.26
N PRO A 171 -37.75 -20.06 14.59
CA PRO A 171 -37.26 -18.70 14.37
C PRO A 171 -35.95 -18.45 15.12
N GLN A 172 -34.94 -17.93 14.41
CA GLN A 172 -33.65 -17.53 14.98
C GLN A 172 -33.56 -16.01 15.17
N THR A 173 -34.20 -15.22 14.31
CA THR A 173 -34.27 -13.75 14.42
C THR A 173 -35.70 -13.26 14.61
N TYR A 174 -35.88 -12.10 15.24
CA TYR A 174 -37.21 -11.52 15.47
C TYR A 174 -37.93 -11.11 14.18
N LEU A 175 -37.19 -10.88 13.07
CA LEU A 175 -37.77 -10.68 11.74
C LEU A 175 -38.55 -11.90 11.24
N GLU A 176 -38.18 -13.10 11.66
CA GLU A 176 -38.91 -14.36 11.34
C GLU A 176 -40.23 -14.49 12.12
N LEU A 177 -40.57 -13.53 12.98
CA LEU A 177 -41.87 -13.43 13.67
C LEU A 177 -42.86 -12.50 12.93
N GLU A 178 -42.60 -12.18 11.66
CA GLU A 178 -43.47 -11.32 10.82
C GLU A 178 -44.91 -11.86 10.78
N GLY A 179 -45.83 -11.08 11.35
CA GLY A 179 -47.26 -11.40 11.45
C GLY A 179 -47.70 -12.20 12.67
N LEU A 180 -46.78 -12.64 13.53
CA LEU A 180 -47.13 -13.29 14.80
C LEU A 180 -47.80 -12.28 15.74
N PRO A 181 -49.04 -12.53 16.22
CA PRO A 181 -49.58 -11.81 17.37
C PRO A 181 -48.77 -12.17 18.63
N CYS A 182 -48.03 -11.22 19.21
CA CYS A 182 -47.28 -11.51 20.43
C CYS A 182 -46.94 -10.29 21.29
N ILE A 183 -46.65 -10.54 22.57
CA ILE A 183 -45.98 -9.61 23.49
C ILE A 183 -44.51 -10.05 23.61
N LEU A 184 -43.60 -9.25 23.06
CA LEU A 184 -42.15 -9.47 23.10
C LEU A 184 -41.52 -8.62 24.22
N ILE A 185 -41.03 -9.28 25.26
CA ILE A 185 -40.47 -8.65 26.46
C ILE A 185 -38.94 -8.55 26.30
N PHE A 186 -38.41 -7.34 26.12
CA PHE A 186 -36.96 -7.11 26.00
C PHE A 186 -36.30 -6.71 27.31
N SER A 187 -35.22 -7.39 27.67
CA SER A 187 -34.43 -7.13 28.87
C SER A 187 -32.95 -6.86 28.58
N GLY A 188 -32.29 -6.06 29.41
CA GLY A 188 -30.88 -5.66 29.27
C GLY A 188 -30.68 -4.16 29.43
N MET A 189 -29.42 -3.71 29.50
CA MET A 189 -29.08 -2.30 29.66
C MET A 189 -29.35 -1.47 28.40
N ASP A 190 -28.86 -1.93 27.24
CA ASP A 190 -29.02 -1.29 25.93
C ASP A 190 -29.52 -2.34 24.91
N PRO A 191 -30.40 -1.97 23.95
CA PRO A 191 -30.83 -2.88 22.89
C PRO A 191 -29.70 -3.09 21.86
N GLN A 192 -29.43 -4.34 21.49
CA GLN A 192 -28.25 -4.72 20.70
C GLN A 192 -28.34 -4.41 19.18
N GLY A 193 -29.20 -3.46 18.78
CA GLY A 193 -29.42 -3.09 17.37
C GLY A 193 -30.25 -4.09 16.58
N GLU A 194 -31.02 -4.93 17.27
CA GLU A 194 -31.94 -5.91 16.68
C GLU A 194 -32.97 -5.25 15.76
N SER A 195 -33.40 -5.99 14.73
CA SER A 195 -34.42 -5.55 13.77
C SER A 195 -35.73 -6.30 14.00
N LEU A 196 -36.84 -5.56 13.99
CA LEU A 196 -38.17 -6.06 14.32
C LEU A 196 -39.09 -6.10 13.09
N PRO A 197 -40.08 -7.01 13.06
CA PRO A 197 -40.96 -7.18 11.91
C PRO A 197 -41.96 -6.03 11.75
N ARG A 198 -42.53 -5.88 10.55
CA ARG A 198 -43.52 -4.84 10.24
C ARG A 198 -44.88 -5.05 10.91
N SER A 199 -45.13 -6.22 11.49
CA SER A 199 -46.22 -6.46 12.44
C SER A 199 -46.08 -5.71 13.76
N LEU A 200 -44.91 -5.15 14.09
CA LEU A 200 -44.72 -4.29 15.26
C LEU A 200 -45.59 -3.04 15.17
N ARG A 201 -46.61 -2.96 16.04
CA ARG A 201 -47.50 -1.79 16.11
C ARG A 201 -47.28 -0.94 17.36
N TYR A 202 -46.85 -1.55 18.47
CA TYR A 202 -46.71 -0.85 19.75
C TYR A 202 -45.35 -1.13 20.38
N CYS A 203 -44.63 -0.06 20.75
CA CYS A 203 -43.36 -0.14 21.46
C CYS A 203 -43.52 0.56 22.82
N ASP A 204 -43.61 -0.23 23.88
CA ASP A 204 -43.87 0.22 25.24
C ASP A 204 -42.56 0.40 26.00
N LEU A 205 -42.07 1.64 25.99
CA LEU A 205 -40.83 2.08 26.62
C LEU A 205 -41.07 2.75 27.98
N ARG A 206 -42.28 2.64 28.58
CA ARG A 206 -42.66 3.30 29.85
C ARG A 206 -41.76 2.99 31.05
N LEU A 207 -40.87 1.99 30.95
CA LEU A 207 -39.92 1.59 32.00
C LEU A 207 -38.47 2.02 31.77
N ILE A 208 -38.11 2.66 30.65
CA ILE A 208 -36.70 3.04 30.37
C ILE A 208 -36.17 4.03 31.42
N ASN A 209 -34.87 3.94 31.71
CA ASN A 209 -34.26 4.76 32.76
C ASN A 209 -34.05 6.22 32.31
N SER A 210 -34.86 7.13 32.84
CA SER A 210 -34.75 8.56 32.57
C SER A 210 -33.56 9.26 33.26
N SER A 211 -32.79 8.58 34.13
CA SER A 211 -31.59 9.18 34.75
C SER A 211 -30.31 9.05 33.93
N SER A 212 -30.33 8.28 32.83
CA SER A 212 -29.16 7.97 32.00
C SER A 212 -29.33 8.37 30.53
N LEU A 213 -30.01 9.50 30.28
CA LEU A 213 -30.31 10.00 28.93
C LEU A 213 -29.05 10.54 28.23
N VAL A 214 -28.35 9.65 27.55
CA VAL A 214 -27.31 9.94 26.55
C VAL A 214 -27.94 9.82 25.15
N ARG A 215 -27.54 10.65 24.20
CA ARG A 215 -28.16 10.72 22.85
C ARG A 215 -28.15 9.36 22.16
N THR A 216 -27.00 8.67 22.11
CA THR A 216 -26.91 7.34 21.50
C THR A 216 -27.82 6.31 22.18
N THR A 217 -27.85 6.22 23.51
CA THR A 217 -28.75 5.29 24.22
C THR A 217 -30.22 5.60 23.93
N LEU A 218 -30.61 6.88 23.85
CA LEU A 218 -31.97 7.27 23.52
C LEU A 218 -32.34 6.96 22.04
N GLU A 219 -31.42 7.21 21.11
CA GLU A 219 -31.56 6.83 19.69
C GLU A 219 -31.54 5.31 19.48
N GLN A 220 -30.95 4.53 20.40
CA GLN A 220 -30.98 3.06 20.40
C GLN A 220 -32.32 2.52 20.90
N GLU A 221 -32.84 3.00 22.04
CA GLU A 221 -34.17 2.60 22.55
C GLU A 221 -35.30 2.96 21.58
N LEU A 222 -35.26 4.18 21.02
CA LEU A 222 -36.20 4.60 19.97
C LEU A 222 -35.90 3.93 18.62
N GLY A 223 -34.69 3.40 18.43
CA GLY A 223 -34.29 2.59 17.29
C GLY A 223 -35.01 1.24 17.18
N LEU A 224 -35.59 0.74 18.28
CA LEU A 224 -36.50 -0.42 18.26
C LEU A 224 -37.80 -0.12 17.48
N ALA A 225 -38.22 1.15 17.43
CA ALA A 225 -39.44 1.60 16.77
C ALA A 225 -39.20 2.23 15.38
N ALA A 226 -37.95 2.34 14.93
CA ALA A 226 -37.61 2.91 13.64
C ALA A 226 -37.61 1.87 12.52
N TYR A 227 -37.99 2.27 11.29
CA TYR A 227 -37.81 1.46 10.08
C TYR A 227 -38.04 2.26 8.79
N PHE A 228 -37.77 1.64 7.64
CA PHE A 228 -38.04 2.22 6.31
C PHE A 228 -39.51 2.00 5.91
N VAL A 229 -40.23 3.11 5.70
CA VAL A 229 -41.62 3.16 5.26
C VAL A 229 -41.67 3.45 3.75
N SER A 230 -42.63 2.86 3.03
CA SER A 230 -42.82 3.14 1.60
C SER A 230 -43.39 4.54 1.39
N SER A 231 -42.79 5.32 0.49
CA SER A 231 -43.27 6.65 0.13
C SER A 231 -44.44 6.55 -0.86
N GLU A 232 -45.65 6.37 -0.34
CA GLU A 232 -46.87 6.46 -1.17
C GLU A 232 -47.24 7.93 -1.38
N ILE A 233 -47.02 8.41 -2.61
CA ILE A 233 -47.35 9.79 -3.02
C ILE A 233 -48.84 10.03 -2.79
N HIS A 234 -49.18 10.78 -1.75
CA HIS A 234 -50.52 11.32 -1.58
C HIS A 234 -50.72 12.47 -2.58
N THR A 235 -51.31 12.14 -3.73
CA THR A 235 -51.84 13.12 -4.67
C THR A 235 -53.09 13.76 -4.10
N GLU A 236 -52.90 14.68 -3.15
CA GLU A 236 -53.93 15.66 -2.82
C GLU A 236 -54.34 16.41 -4.10
N LYS A 237 -55.63 16.64 -4.28
CA LYS A 237 -56.17 17.34 -5.46
C LYS A 237 -56.00 18.84 -5.30
N THR A 238 -54.76 19.31 -5.39
CA THR A 238 -54.45 20.73 -5.47
C THR A 238 -55.13 21.33 -6.70
N VAL A 239 -55.93 22.38 -6.51
CA VAL A 239 -56.51 23.15 -7.62
C VAL A 239 -55.39 23.87 -8.36
N VAL A 240 -55.40 23.79 -9.70
CA VAL A 240 -54.40 24.40 -10.56
C VAL A 240 -54.37 25.92 -10.38
N ASN A 241 -53.17 26.47 -10.21
CA ASN A 241 -52.79 27.80 -10.68
C ASN A 241 -51.28 27.76 -10.98
N ASP A 242 -50.88 28.16 -12.18
CA ASP A 242 -49.49 28.23 -12.60
C ASP A 242 -48.73 29.37 -11.91
N VAL A 243 -47.41 29.21 -11.74
CA VAL A 243 -46.40 30.12 -12.30
C VAL A 243 -45.01 29.46 -12.22
N LEU A 244 -44.17 29.74 -13.21
CA LEU A 244 -42.76 29.35 -13.38
C LEU A 244 -41.89 29.89 -12.21
N GLU A 245 -40.63 29.51 -11.96
CA GLU A 245 -39.57 28.82 -12.71
C GLU A 245 -38.53 28.33 -11.65
N SER A 246 -37.76 27.26 -11.80
CA SER A 246 -36.46 27.23 -12.51
C SER A 246 -35.66 25.98 -12.10
N ASP A 247 -34.68 25.55 -12.91
CA ASP A 247 -33.94 24.28 -12.77
C ASP A 247 -32.47 24.50 -12.34
N PRO A 248 -31.99 23.86 -11.25
CA PRO A 248 -30.61 23.94 -10.77
C PRO A 248 -29.73 22.69 -11.02
N GLU A 249 -30.09 21.72 -11.90
CA GLU A 249 -29.22 20.57 -12.21
C GLU A 249 -28.02 20.92 -13.13
N LYS A 250 -27.10 21.75 -12.63
CA LYS A 250 -25.76 21.89 -13.25
C LYS A 250 -24.67 22.37 -12.28
N LEU A 251 -23.98 21.42 -11.64
CA LEU A 251 -22.65 21.66 -11.06
C LEU A 251 -21.64 20.64 -11.59
N SER A 252 -20.45 21.15 -11.91
CA SER A 252 -19.42 20.49 -12.70
C SER A 252 -18.44 19.66 -11.89
N SER A 253 -17.91 18.61 -12.51
CA SER A 253 -16.65 17.98 -12.10
C SER A 253 -15.47 18.92 -12.35
N THR A 254 -14.69 19.21 -11.32
CA THR A 254 -13.34 19.78 -11.43
C THR A 254 -12.44 19.12 -10.39
N ASP A 255 -11.71 18.11 -10.81
CA ASP A 255 -10.41 17.77 -10.22
C ASP A 255 -9.34 18.75 -10.73
N ASN A 256 -8.09 18.54 -10.31
CA ASN A 256 -6.88 19.37 -10.43
C ASN A 256 -6.80 20.46 -9.34
N GLU A 257 -5.70 20.63 -8.59
CA GLU A 257 -4.24 20.57 -8.92
C GLU A 257 -3.79 21.79 -9.75
N ASP A 258 -3.52 22.91 -9.07
CA ASP A 258 -2.85 24.08 -9.64
C ASP A 258 -1.32 23.94 -9.49
N GLU A 259 -0.62 23.67 -10.60
CA GLU A 259 0.82 24.01 -10.71
C GLU A 259 0.96 25.49 -11.09
N GLU A 260 1.67 26.27 -10.27
CA GLU A 260 1.92 27.69 -10.53
C GLU A 260 3.09 27.87 -11.51
N ILE A 261 2.83 27.77 -12.83
CA ILE A 261 3.79 28.15 -13.87
C ILE A 261 3.72 29.65 -14.13
N ALA A 262 4.71 30.39 -13.64
CA ALA A 262 4.95 31.77 -14.02
C ALA A 262 5.59 31.86 -15.42
N THR A 263 5.09 32.73 -16.29
CA THR A 263 5.85 33.27 -17.43
C THR A 263 5.39 34.69 -17.74
N GLU A 264 6.34 35.59 -17.99
CA GLU A 264 6.12 37.03 -18.16
C GLU A 264 5.62 37.38 -19.58
N GLY A 265 4.84 38.47 -19.72
CA GLY A 265 4.15 38.81 -20.98
C GLY A 265 3.73 40.29 -21.14
N SER A 266 4.64 41.20 -20.81
CA SER A 266 4.59 42.67 -20.96
C SER A 266 3.53 43.32 -21.91
N THR A 267 2.91 44.43 -21.46
CA THR A 267 3.20 45.82 -21.94
C THR A 267 2.22 46.91 -21.43
N SER A 268 2.70 48.16 -21.43
CA SER A 268 1.97 49.44 -21.59
C SER A 268 1.03 50.02 -20.50
N GLU A 269 1.62 50.98 -19.75
CA GLU A 269 1.15 52.39 -19.64
C GLU A 269 -0.15 52.84 -18.94
N LYS A 270 0.09 53.69 -17.92
CA LYS A 270 -0.51 55.03 -17.65
C LYS A 270 -1.78 55.20 -16.77
N ARG A 271 -1.67 56.26 -15.94
CA ARG A 271 -2.70 57.15 -15.33
C ARG A 271 -3.45 56.71 -14.05
N SER A 272 -2.90 57.21 -12.93
CA SER A 272 -3.60 57.88 -11.82
C SER A 272 -4.33 59.19 -12.29
N PRO A 273 -5.04 60.03 -11.47
CA PRO A 273 -4.94 60.15 -9.99
C PRO A 273 -6.17 60.61 -9.13
N MET A 274 -5.98 60.51 -7.80
CA MET A 274 -6.42 61.43 -6.71
C MET A 274 -7.90 61.79 -6.42
N LYS A 275 -8.32 61.51 -5.17
CA LYS A 275 -8.62 62.49 -4.07
C LYS A 275 -8.78 61.72 -2.72
N ARG A 276 -8.12 62.10 -1.61
CA ARG A 276 -8.46 63.12 -0.56
C ARG A 276 -9.77 62.80 0.20
N GLU A 277 -9.89 62.91 1.53
CA GLU A 277 -9.05 63.34 2.69
C GLU A 277 -9.60 62.60 3.96
N ARG A 278 -9.00 62.47 5.17
CA ARG A 278 -7.72 62.78 5.87
C ARG A 278 -7.97 63.49 7.23
N SER A 279 -7.83 62.78 8.36
CA SER A 279 -7.47 63.35 9.68
C SER A 279 -7.06 62.22 10.66
N ARG A 280 -5.78 62.18 11.13
CA ARG A 280 -5.22 62.70 12.42
C ARG A 280 -5.38 61.70 13.59
N SER A 281 -4.42 61.50 14.52
CA SER A 281 -3.15 62.23 14.80
C SER A 281 -2.21 61.50 15.79
N HIS A 282 -0.88 61.66 15.61
CA HIS A 282 0.22 61.77 16.63
C HIS A 282 0.46 60.62 17.68
N ASP A 283 1.69 60.26 18.10
CA ASP A 283 3.05 60.70 17.72
C ASP A 283 4.19 59.71 18.12
N SER A 284 5.32 59.76 17.38
CA SER A 284 6.77 59.59 17.76
C SER A 284 7.25 58.46 18.71
N ALA A 285 8.19 57.56 18.36
CA ALA A 285 9.66 57.72 18.10
C ALA A 285 10.53 57.97 19.37
N SER A 286 11.80 57.56 19.55
CA SER A 286 12.74 56.59 18.93
C SER A 286 14.11 56.64 19.68
N SER A 287 14.98 55.60 19.65
CA SER A 287 16.42 55.62 20.08
C SER A 287 16.72 55.83 21.61
N SER A 288 17.89 55.58 22.22
CA SER A 288 19.06 54.69 21.95
C SER A 288 20.05 54.59 23.15
N LEU A 289 20.88 53.52 23.20
CA LEU A 289 22.27 53.42 23.74
C LEU A 289 22.62 53.68 25.25
N SER A 290 23.01 52.59 25.95
CA SER A 290 24.15 52.45 26.90
C SER A 290 24.21 53.31 28.21
N SER A 291 24.82 52.93 29.34
CA SER A 291 25.96 52.02 29.59
C SER A 291 26.12 51.59 31.08
N LYS A 292 26.95 50.55 31.34
CA LYS A 292 27.90 50.26 32.46
C LYS A 292 27.70 50.94 33.86
N ALA A 293 27.95 50.34 35.03
CA ALA A 293 28.44 49.03 35.52
C ALA A 293 27.97 48.87 37.01
N SER A 294 28.35 47.92 37.89
CA SER A 294 29.44 46.92 38.01
C SER A 294 29.03 45.79 38.99
N GLY A 295 29.89 44.77 39.23
CA GLY A 295 29.72 43.82 40.35
C GLY A 295 29.95 42.33 40.05
N LYS A 296 31.10 41.80 40.48
CA LYS A 296 31.48 40.37 40.65
C LYS A 296 32.30 40.28 41.96
N PRO A 297 32.64 39.10 42.53
CA PRO A 297 32.33 37.70 42.16
C PRO A 297 31.43 37.02 43.24
N LEU A 298 31.25 35.69 43.39
CA LEU A 298 32.23 34.63 43.73
C LEU A 298 31.63 33.22 43.49
N ARG A 299 32.50 32.20 43.34
CA ARG A 299 32.14 30.76 43.38
C ARG A 299 32.61 30.13 44.69
N SER A 300 31.85 29.18 45.24
CA SER A 300 32.39 28.02 45.97
C SER A 300 31.37 26.87 45.98
N SER A 301 31.81 25.69 46.39
CA SER A 301 31.05 24.43 46.43
C SER A 301 31.37 23.66 47.72
N LEU A 302 30.47 22.75 48.15
CA LEU A 302 30.73 21.36 48.59
C LEU A 302 29.69 20.78 49.58
N LEU A 303 29.44 19.46 49.41
CA LEU A 303 29.16 18.41 50.42
C LEU A 303 27.88 18.41 51.33
N ARG A 304 27.00 17.44 51.00
CA ARG A 304 26.54 16.28 51.82
C ARG A 304 25.87 16.39 53.21
N ASP A 305 24.72 15.71 53.27
CA ASP A 305 24.26 14.69 54.26
C ASP A 305 23.59 15.05 55.61
N THR A 306 22.69 14.12 56.00
CA THR A 306 22.19 13.77 57.35
C THR A 306 21.12 14.61 58.10
N ALA A 307 19.85 14.36 57.71
CA ALA A 307 18.87 13.56 58.49
C ALA A 307 18.11 14.08 59.75
N LYS A 308 17.01 13.33 60.02
CA LYS A 308 16.16 13.18 61.23
C LYS A 308 14.82 13.93 61.29
N SER A 309 13.80 13.17 61.67
CA SER A 309 12.40 13.53 61.98
C SER A 309 12.25 13.89 63.49
N PRO A 310 11.05 14.31 63.94
CA PRO A 310 9.99 13.37 64.37
C PRO A 310 8.67 13.56 63.57
N HIS A 311 7.76 12.60 63.39
CA HIS A 311 6.96 11.83 64.37
C HIS A 311 6.07 12.74 65.26
N GLN A 312 4.82 12.41 65.58
CA GLN A 312 4.31 11.15 66.16
C GLN A 312 2.79 10.97 65.86
N VAL A 313 2.28 9.73 65.59
CA VAL A 313 1.40 8.90 66.49
C VAL A 313 -0.10 9.27 66.41
N LEU A 314 -1.12 8.39 66.43
CA LEU A 314 -1.39 6.93 66.26
C LEU A 314 -2.96 6.83 66.20
N SER A 315 -3.70 5.75 65.85
CA SER A 315 -3.50 4.45 65.18
C SER A 315 -4.91 3.79 64.98
N ASN A 316 -5.14 2.53 64.55
CA ASN A 316 -4.28 1.41 64.16
C ASN A 316 -4.98 0.47 63.16
N SER A 317 -4.18 -0.33 62.42
CA SER A 317 -4.33 -1.75 61.96
C SER A 317 -5.72 -2.43 61.86
N ALA A 318 -5.94 -3.45 61.02
CA ALA A 318 -5.01 -4.33 60.29
C ALA A 318 -5.43 -4.44 58.80
N GLU A 319 -4.56 -4.52 57.79
CA GLU A 319 -3.36 -5.38 57.59
C GLU A 319 -3.75 -6.85 57.28
N GLU A 320 -3.17 -7.55 56.29
CA GLU A 320 -2.11 -7.15 55.33
C GLU A 320 -2.03 -8.08 54.07
N THR A 321 -1.48 -7.54 52.95
CA THR A 321 -0.49 -8.10 51.96
C THR A 321 -0.56 -9.57 51.41
N THR A 322 0.18 -9.99 50.35
CA THR A 322 0.95 -9.29 49.28
C THR A 322 0.91 -10.07 47.93
N SER A 323 0.62 -9.34 46.85
CA SER A 323 1.38 -9.17 45.59
C SER A 323 2.17 -10.28 44.82
N ASN A 324 2.31 -9.99 43.52
CA ASN A 324 3.47 -10.21 42.62
C ASN A 324 3.67 -11.51 41.77
N TYR A 325 3.38 -11.33 40.48
CA TYR A 325 4.20 -11.66 39.29
C TYR A 325 4.48 -13.12 38.82
N GLU A 326 3.78 -13.44 37.72
CA GLU A 326 4.31 -13.92 36.41
C GLU A 326 4.86 -15.35 36.16
N ARG A 327 4.56 -15.79 34.91
CA ARG A 327 5.30 -16.68 33.99
C ARG A 327 5.25 -18.23 34.12
N GLN A 328 4.53 -18.78 33.12
CA GLN A 328 5.02 -19.74 32.11
C GLN A 328 5.16 -21.27 32.39
N LYS A 329 4.15 -21.99 31.87
CA LYS A 329 4.23 -22.94 30.71
C LYS A 329 4.70 -24.40 30.95
N GLN A 330 4.01 -25.33 30.22
CA GLN A 330 4.34 -26.76 29.97
C GLN A 330 4.12 -27.74 31.15
N LYS A 331 3.75 -29.03 30.98
CA LYS A 331 3.36 -29.87 29.80
C LYS A 331 2.74 -31.20 30.30
N VAL A 332 1.89 -31.88 29.48
CA VAL A 332 1.76 -33.38 29.36
C VAL A 332 1.18 -34.12 30.62
N ASP A 333 0.40 -35.22 30.59
CA ASP A 333 -0.21 -36.09 29.55
C ASP A 333 -1.54 -36.75 30.03
N LYS A 334 -2.19 -37.56 29.16
CA LYS A 334 -3.03 -38.79 29.40
C LYS A 334 -3.84 -39.00 30.70
N GLY A 335 -5.02 -39.66 30.58
CA GLY A 335 -5.51 -40.55 31.65
C GLY A 335 -7.00 -40.94 31.62
N ALA A 336 -7.32 -42.16 31.21
CA ALA A 336 -8.67 -42.69 31.01
C ALA A 336 -9.42 -43.21 32.27
N GLN A 337 -10.75 -43.27 32.15
CA GLN A 337 -11.67 -44.34 32.65
C GLN A 337 -12.10 -44.49 34.14
N THR A 338 -13.37 -44.93 34.26
CA THR A 338 -14.03 -45.75 35.34
C THR A 338 -14.07 -45.19 36.78
N THR A 339 -15.21 -44.93 37.46
CA THR A 339 -16.50 -45.65 37.69
C THR A 339 -16.49 -46.78 38.74
N VAL A 340 -17.01 -46.48 39.94
CA VAL A 340 -17.55 -47.42 40.96
C VAL A 340 -18.74 -46.68 41.61
N SER A 341 -20.03 -47.08 41.57
CA SER A 341 -20.76 -48.36 41.46
C SER A 341 -20.99 -49.09 42.79
N LYS A 342 -22.30 -49.31 43.12
CA LYS A 342 -22.97 -50.28 44.04
C LYS A 342 -24.32 -49.68 44.49
N HIS A 343 -25.45 -50.38 44.59
CA HIS A 343 -25.75 -51.82 44.36
C HIS A 343 -27.11 -52.02 43.62
N LEU A 344 -27.36 -53.27 43.23
CA LEU A 344 -28.45 -53.87 42.43
C LEU A 344 -28.84 -55.22 43.11
N PRO A 345 -29.75 -56.12 42.63
CA PRO A 345 -30.82 -56.13 41.58
C PRO A 345 -32.14 -56.80 42.15
N PRO A 346 -32.87 -57.83 41.61
CA PRO A 346 -33.08 -58.38 40.22
C PRO A 346 -34.52 -58.86 39.80
N VAL A 347 -34.66 -59.23 38.50
CA VAL A 347 -35.61 -60.18 37.81
C VAL A 347 -37.15 -59.96 37.84
N THR A 348 -37.98 -60.45 36.87
CA THR A 348 -37.77 -61.31 35.67
C THR A 348 -38.68 -60.96 34.46
N GLU A 349 -38.13 -61.13 33.24
CA GLU A 349 -38.65 -61.70 31.95
C GLU A 349 -40.12 -61.64 31.42
N GLN A 350 -40.16 -61.36 30.09
CA GLN A 350 -40.93 -61.99 28.98
C GLN A 350 -42.41 -61.68 28.67
N LEU A 351 -42.75 -61.92 27.38
CA LEU A 351 -44.07 -61.75 26.73
C LEU A 351 -44.70 -63.13 26.43
N ASP A 352 -46.03 -63.18 26.25
CA ASP A 352 -46.65 -64.00 25.19
C ASP A 352 -48.05 -63.46 24.76
N MET A 353 -48.71 -64.12 23.80
CA MET A 353 -49.77 -63.59 22.93
C MET A 353 -51.25 -63.78 23.36
N LYS A 354 -52.13 -63.14 22.57
CA LYS A 354 -53.40 -63.65 21.94
C LYS A 354 -54.79 -63.16 22.44
N GLN A 355 -55.38 -62.33 21.58
CA GLN A 355 -56.68 -62.54 20.87
C GLN A 355 -58.04 -62.67 21.61
N ASN A 356 -58.97 -61.80 21.18
CA ASN A 356 -60.27 -62.10 20.53
C ASN A 356 -61.65 -61.76 21.18
N ILE A 357 -62.40 -60.93 20.42
CA ILE A 357 -63.83 -61.03 20.04
C ILE A 357 -64.93 -60.76 21.11
N LYS A 358 -65.72 -59.69 20.86
CA LYS A 358 -67.19 -59.73 20.58
C LYS A 358 -67.68 -58.41 19.93
N SER A 359 -68.89 -58.38 19.35
CA SER A 359 -69.27 -57.40 18.32
C SER A 359 -70.79 -57.11 18.18
N ALA A 360 -71.12 -56.09 17.36
CA ALA A 360 -72.47 -55.66 16.87
C ALA A 360 -73.37 -54.91 17.89
N GLN A 361 -74.39 -54.10 17.53
CA GLN A 361 -75.11 -53.75 16.27
C GLN A 361 -75.29 -52.19 16.15
N ILE A 362 -75.16 -51.49 15.01
CA ILE A 362 -76.00 -51.30 13.78
C ILE A 362 -77.27 -50.41 13.93
N THR A 363 -77.20 -49.16 13.43
CA THR A 363 -78.15 -48.39 12.56
C THR A 363 -77.48 -47.03 12.22
N ILE A 364 -77.36 -46.46 10.99
CA ILE A 364 -78.22 -46.34 9.78
C ILE A 364 -79.37 -45.33 10.04
N THR A 365 -79.58 -44.19 9.35
CA THR A 365 -79.11 -43.59 8.05
C THR A 365 -78.91 -42.04 8.24
N SER A 366 -78.81 -41.06 7.30
CA SER A 366 -78.81 -40.90 5.81
C SER A 366 -78.35 -39.48 5.38
N SER A 367 -77.86 -39.34 4.13
CA SER A 367 -77.91 -38.19 3.17
C SER A 367 -77.75 -36.71 3.62
N SER A 368 -76.90 -35.82 3.07
CA SER A 368 -76.27 -35.58 1.74
C SER A 368 -77.07 -34.75 0.71
N SER A 369 -76.54 -33.59 0.29
CA SER A 369 -76.40 -33.17 -1.14
C SER A 369 -75.73 -31.79 -1.29
N SER A 370 -74.93 -31.64 -2.35
CA SER A 370 -74.57 -30.35 -2.97
C SER A 370 -75.15 -30.32 -4.39
N PRO A 371 -75.20 -29.14 -5.04
CA PRO A 371 -74.58 -29.06 -6.37
C PRO A 371 -73.90 -27.73 -6.69
N PHE A 372 -73.03 -27.73 -7.71
CA PHE A 372 -72.44 -26.54 -8.34
C PHE A 372 -73.36 -25.96 -9.43
N SER A 373 -73.22 -24.66 -9.74
CA SER A 373 -73.54 -24.06 -11.06
C SER A 373 -72.98 -22.64 -11.23
N SER A 374 -72.58 -22.32 -12.46
CA SER A 374 -72.20 -21.00 -13.02
C SER A 374 -72.56 -21.03 -14.51
N PRO A 375 -72.97 -19.94 -15.21
CA PRO A 375 -72.00 -18.93 -15.69
C PRO A 375 -72.56 -17.49 -16.03
N SER A 376 -71.66 -16.67 -16.61
CA SER A 376 -71.87 -15.68 -17.70
C SER A 376 -72.68 -14.37 -17.52
N SER A 377 -71.90 -13.27 -17.36
CA SER A 377 -71.82 -12.08 -18.27
C SER A 377 -72.92 -11.00 -18.39
N SER A 378 -72.53 -9.78 -17.98
CA SER A 378 -72.50 -8.53 -18.78
C SER A 378 -73.52 -7.39 -18.56
N SER A 379 -73.02 -6.17 -18.82
CA SER A 379 -73.67 -4.84 -18.84
C SER A 379 -74.15 -4.25 -17.50
N ALA A 380 -74.01 -2.93 -17.37
CA ALA A 380 -74.40 -2.12 -16.21
C ALA A 380 -75.41 -1.05 -16.65
N PRO A 381 -76.11 -0.43 -15.68
CA PRO A 381 -75.73 0.95 -15.38
C PRO A 381 -75.62 1.26 -13.88
N THR A 382 -75.11 2.46 -13.58
CA THR A 382 -74.77 2.95 -12.24
C THR A 382 -75.98 3.27 -11.36
N HIS A 383 -75.99 2.79 -10.11
CA HIS A 383 -76.36 3.61 -8.94
C HIS A 383 -75.83 2.98 -7.63
N ASN A 384 -75.19 3.81 -6.80
CA ASN A 384 -74.87 3.65 -5.37
C ASN A 384 -74.87 2.23 -4.78
N SER A 385 -73.78 1.47 -4.97
CA SER A 385 -73.52 0.28 -4.17
C SER A 385 -72.79 0.64 -2.86
N PHE A 386 -73.22 0.03 -1.75
CA PHE A 386 -72.40 -0.04 -0.54
C PHE A 386 -71.11 -0.81 -0.88
N ILE A 387 -69.94 -0.26 -0.53
CA ILE A 387 -68.68 -0.98 -0.67
C ILE A 387 -68.68 -2.12 0.36
N LEU A 388 -68.80 -3.36 -0.12
CA LEU A 388 -68.47 -4.53 0.69
C LEU A 388 -67.00 -4.44 1.08
N GLN A 389 -66.72 -4.24 2.37
CA GLN A 389 -65.37 -4.31 2.90
C GLN A 389 -64.89 -5.76 2.86
N THR A 390 -64.14 -6.12 1.82
CA THR A 390 -63.28 -7.29 1.89
C THR A 390 -62.30 -7.10 3.05
N SER A 391 -62.22 -8.08 3.94
CA SER A 391 -61.43 -8.00 5.18
C SER A 391 -59.93 -8.05 4.89
N GLN A 392 -59.37 -6.90 4.54
CA GLN A 392 -57.93 -6.74 4.28
C GLN A 392 -57.14 -7.19 5.52
N CYS A 393 -56.14 -8.05 5.29
CA CYS A 393 -55.28 -8.57 6.34
C CYS A 393 -54.59 -7.43 7.09
N PHE A 394 -54.63 -7.45 8.43
CA PHE A 394 -54.05 -6.39 9.28
C PHE A 394 -52.58 -6.10 8.93
N MET A 395 -51.83 -7.10 8.45
CA MET A 395 -50.46 -6.97 7.93
C MET A 395 -50.32 -5.88 6.85
N THR A 396 -51.24 -5.83 5.87
CA THR A 396 -51.14 -4.88 4.75
C THR A 396 -51.47 -3.45 5.15
N LYS A 397 -52.04 -3.25 6.35
CA LYS A 397 -52.30 -1.95 6.96
C LYS A 397 -51.19 -1.55 7.94
N ALA A 398 -50.66 -2.51 8.72
CA ALA A 398 -49.53 -2.32 9.62
C ALA A 398 -48.26 -1.96 8.83
N SER A 399 -47.95 -2.69 7.75
CA SER A 399 -46.75 -2.49 6.94
C SER A 399 -46.65 -1.13 6.21
N LYS A 400 -47.69 -0.30 6.28
CA LYS A 400 -47.76 1.07 5.75
C LYS A 400 -47.63 2.17 6.79
N GLN A 401 -47.66 1.87 8.09
CA GLN A 401 -47.63 2.88 9.15
C GLN A 401 -46.51 2.61 10.16
N PRO A 402 -45.79 3.63 10.64
CA PRO A 402 -44.88 3.50 11.79
C PRO A 402 -45.60 3.01 13.06
N PRO A 403 -44.85 2.49 14.07
CA PRO A 403 -45.42 2.02 15.32
C PRO A 403 -45.74 3.19 16.26
N ILE A 404 -46.58 2.93 17.26
CA ILE A 404 -46.86 3.87 18.35
C ILE A 404 -45.92 3.58 19.52
N VAL A 405 -45.25 4.59 20.03
CA VAL A 405 -44.20 4.49 21.05
C VAL A 405 -44.66 5.18 22.33
N PHE A 406 -44.75 4.42 23.43
CA PHE A 406 -45.12 4.95 24.74
C PHE A 406 -43.88 5.19 25.59
N LEU A 407 -43.66 6.44 26.00
CA LEU A 407 -42.50 6.89 26.76
C LEU A 407 -42.87 7.23 28.22
N PRO A 408 -41.91 7.19 29.16
CA PRO A 408 -42.06 7.85 30.45
C PRO A 408 -42.20 9.37 30.22
N LYS A 409 -43.03 10.04 31.02
CA LYS A 409 -43.37 11.46 30.78
C LYS A 409 -42.13 12.35 30.71
N LEU A 410 -41.16 12.15 31.61
CA LEU A 410 -39.93 12.95 31.62
C LEU A 410 -39.12 12.82 30.32
N VAL A 411 -39.14 11.66 29.66
CA VAL A 411 -38.43 11.45 28.39
C VAL A 411 -39.21 12.09 27.24
N TYR A 412 -40.55 11.96 27.23
CA TYR A 412 -41.43 12.64 26.29
C TYR A 412 -41.27 14.17 26.34
N ASP A 413 -41.31 14.75 27.54
CA ASP A 413 -41.16 16.20 27.77
C ASP A 413 -39.77 16.71 27.32
N ILE A 414 -38.71 15.92 27.48
CA ILE A 414 -37.34 16.26 27.02
C ILE A 414 -37.20 16.19 25.49
N ILE A 415 -37.89 15.25 24.84
CA ILE A 415 -37.83 15.06 23.38
C ILE A 415 -38.66 16.10 22.63
N THR A 416 -39.88 16.37 23.11
CA THR A 416 -40.85 17.24 22.42
C THR A 416 -40.66 18.72 22.73
N SER A 417 -40.09 19.09 23.88
CA SER A 417 -39.92 20.51 24.21
C SER A 417 -38.72 21.16 23.51
N THR A 418 -39.00 22.32 22.92
CA THR A 418 -37.98 23.22 22.39
C THR A 418 -37.37 24.08 23.50
N ASP A 419 -36.19 24.63 23.23
CA ASP A 419 -35.61 25.75 23.98
C ASP A 419 -36.15 27.11 23.47
N SER A 420 -35.68 28.21 24.07
CA SER A 420 -36.07 29.57 23.70
C SER A 420 -35.55 30.06 22.33
N SER A 421 -34.76 29.24 21.62
CA SER A 421 -34.36 29.46 20.23
C SER A 421 -35.16 28.60 19.23
N GLY A 422 -36.11 27.81 19.71
CA GLY A 422 -36.95 26.92 18.89
C GLY A 422 -36.29 25.58 18.54
N LEU A 423 -35.11 25.27 19.10
CA LEU A 423 -34.42 24.01 18.83
C LEU A 423 -34.80 22.91 19.83
N PRO A 424 -34.88 21.62 19.43
CA PRO A 424 -35.25 20.54 20.34
C PRO A 424 -34.20 20.33 21.44
N LYS A 425 -34.62 20.23 22.71
CA LYS A 425 -33.69 20.01 23.83
C LYS A 425 -32.92 18.69 23.75
N SER A 426 -33.42 17.71 23.00
CA SER A 426 -32.69 16.47 22.67
C SER A 426 -31.33 16.71 21.98
N SER A 427 -31.14 17.84 21.29
CA SER A 427 -29.84 18.26 20.74
C SER A 427 -28.79 18.58 21.80
N SER A 428 -29.20 18.85 23.05
CA SER A 428 -28.30 19.16 24.16
C SER A 428 -27.68 17.91 24.81
N LEU A 429 -28.24 16.72 24.54
CA LEU A 429 -27.79 15.45 25.10
C LEU A 429 -26.38 15.09 24.62
N LEU A 430 -25.53 14.57 25.51
CA LEU A 430 -24.19 14.09 25.16
C LEU A 430 -24.30 12.99 24.08
N PRO A 431 -23.41 12.97 23.06
CA PRO A 431 -23.45 11.91 22.06
C PRO A 431 -23.19 10.53 22.68
N TYR A 432 -22.17 10.42 23.54
CA TYR A 432 -21.79 9.16 24.18
C TYR A 432 -21.40 9.35 25.66
N HIS A 433 -21.53 8.30 26.48
CA HIS A 433 -21.38 8.42 27.93
C HIS A 433 -19.94 8.73 28.37
N SER A 434 -18.93 8.28 27.61
CA SER A 434 -17.50 8.50 27.91
C SER A 434 -16.94 9.85 27.42
N VAL A 435 -17.79 10.75 26.88
CA VAL A 435 -17.41 12.13 26.59
C VAL A 435 -18.20 13.13 27.43
N MET A 436 -17.72 14.37 27.48
CA MET A 436 -18.41 15.54 28.01
C MET A 436 -18.37 16.69 26.99
N TRP A 437 -19.28 17.66 27.09
CA TRP A 437 -19.23 18.87 26.28
C TRP A 437 -18.03 19.74 26.69
N ALA A 438 -17.32 20.28 25.71
CA ALA A 438 -16.16 21.15 25.92
C ALA A 438 -16.53 22.51 26.54
N SER A 439 -17.74 23.00 26.25
CA SER A 439 -18.26 24.27 26.76
C SER A 439 -19.80 24.26 26.82
N SER A 440 -20.34 25.02 27.77
CA SER A 440 -21.75 25.42 27.80
C SER A 440 -22.12 26.38 26.68
N PHE A 441 -21.18 27.21 26.22
CA PHE A 441 -21.34 28.21 25.16
C PHE A 441 -21.19 27.66 23.73
N ARG A 442 -21.20 26.34 23.55
CA ARG A 442 -21.15 25.72 22.21
C ARG A 442 -22.36 26.15 21.37
N PRO A 443 -22.23 26.35 20.05
CA PRO A 443 -23.38 26.52 19.16
C PRO A 443 -24.36 25.34 19.27
N LEU A 444 -25.65 25.57 19.07
CA LEU A 444 -26.64 24.51 18.95
C LEU A 444 -26.57 23.89 17.55
N MET A 445 -26.88 22.59 17.44
CA MET A 445 -26.81 21.88 16.15
C MET A 445 -28.00 22.24 15.27
N SER A 446 -27.75 22.75 14.06
CA SER A 446 -28.80 23.00 13.07
C SER A 446 -29.24 21.70 12.39
N LYS A 447 -30.54 21.57 12.10
CA LYS A 447 -31.11 20.45 11.32
C LYS A 447 -30.55 20.38 9.89
N MET A 448 -29.99 21.46 9.35
CA MET A 448 -29.46 21.54 7.98
C MET A 448 -27.97 21.19 7.85
N MET A 449 -27.26 20.88 8.95
CA MET A 449 -25.84 20.52 8.90
C MET A 449 -25.61 19.20 8.15
N THR A 450 -24.68 19.21 7.19
CA THR A 450 -24.17 18.01 6.52
C THR A 450 -23.48 17.06 7.50
N CYS A 451 -23.33 15.78 7.12
CA CYS A 451 -22.61 14.80 7.93
C CYS A 451 -21.16 15.23 8.24
N THR A 452 -20.53 16.00 7.34
CA THR A 452 -19.19 16.56 7.52
C THR A 452 -19.18 17.61 8.63
N GLU A 453 -20.10 18.57 8.60
CA GLU A 453 -20.23 19.62 9.64
C GLU A 453 -20.60 19.02 10.99
N GLN A 454 -21.52 18.05 11.05
CA GLN A 454 -21.85 17.33 12.28
C GLN A 454 -20.63 16.59 12.85
N SER A 455 -19.81 15.98 11.99
CA SER A 455 -18.55 15.32 12.38
C SER A 455 -17.53 16.33 12.92
N LEU A 456 -17.35 17.48 12.27
CA LEU A 456 -16.47 18.56 12.74
C LEU A 456 -16.94 19.12 14.09
N TYR A 457 -18.23 19.43 14.21
CA TYR A 457 -18.87 19.91 15.44
C TYR A 457 -18.62 18.96 16.61
N TYR A 458 -18.87 17.66 16.45
CA TYR A 458 -18.64 16.70 17.55
C TYR A 458 -17.16 16.53 17.90
N ARG A 459 -16.23 16.67 16.94
CA ARG A 459 -14.78 16.64 17.22
C ARG A 459 -14.30 17.88 17.96
N GLN A 460 -14.88 19.05 17.67
CA GLN A 460 -14.52 20.34 18.28
C GLN A 460 -15.12 20.49 19.69
N TRP A 461 -16.40 20.13 19.87
CA TRP A 461 -17.16 20.46 21.08
C TRP A 461 -17.27 19.32 22.09
N THR A 462 -16.59 18.17 21.91
CA THR A 462 -16.58 17.07 22.91
C THR A 462 -15.18 16.71 23.38
N VAL A 463 -15.07 16.41 24.68
CA VAL A 463 -13.81 16.06 25.38
C VAL A 463 -13.94 14.65 25.96
N PRO A 464 -12.92 13.77 25.83
CA PRO A 464 -12.92 12.46 26.46
C PRO A 464 -12.90 12.56 28.00
N LYS A 465 -13.66 11.70 28.67
CA LYS A 465 -13.54 11.41 30.12
C LYS A 465 -12.41 10.38 30.35
N PRO A 466 -11.94 10.16 31.60
CA PRO A 466 -10.89 9.19 31.91
C PRO A 466 -11.13 7.75 31.41
N ILE A 467 -12.40 7.37 31.21
CA ILE A 467 -12.82 6.05 30.69
C ILE A 467 -12.79 5.93 29.15
N HIS A 468 -12.29 6.93 28.43
CA HIS A 468 -12.21 6.93 26.96
C HIS A 468 -10.78 6.74 26.48
N MET A 469 -10.56 5.89 25.47
CA MET A 469 -9.25 5.59 24.87
C MET A 469 -8.43 6.81 24.39
N ASP A 470 -9.07 7.97 24.18
CA ASP A 470 -8.45 9.21 23.71
C ASP A 470 -7.97 10.11 24.86
N TYR A 471 -8.27 9.79 26.14
CA TYR A 471 -8.03 10.68 27.27
C TYR A 471 -6.55 11.08 27.44
N ASN A 472 -5.63 10.16 27.17
CA ASN A 472 -4.19 10.38 27.29
C ASN A 472 -3.59 11.14 26.08
N ASN A 473 -4.31 11.27 24.96
CA ASN A 473 -3.85 11.94 23.74
C ASN A 473 -3.88 13.48 23.82
N ARG A 474 -3.96 14.04 25.04
CA ARG A 474 -4.07 15.49 25.28
C ARG A 474 -2.71 16.21 25.34
N ASN A 475 -1.60 15.47 25.32
CA ASN A 475 -0.24 15.96 25.58
C ASN A 475 0.47 16.55 24.34
N GLU A 476 -0.10 17.54 23.65
CA GLU A 476 0.67 18.29 22.63
C GLU A 476 0.31 19.78 22.43
N GLY A 477 -0.23 20.44 23.46
CA GLY A 477 -0.18 21.90 23.63
C GLY A 477 -1.01 22.78 22.66
N ARG A 478 -1.51 22.27 21.54
CA ARG A 478 -2.40 22.99 20.61
C ARG A 478 -3.86 22.77 21.00
N MET A 479 -4.62 23.86 21.17
CA MET A 479 -6.04 23.79 21.55
C MET A 479 -6.98 23.56 20.35
N ASP A 480 -6.50 23.77 19.12
CA ASP A 480 -7.34 23.96 17.92
C ASP A 480 -7.26 22.85 16.86
N THR A 481 -6.85 21.62 17.20
CA THR A 481 -6.90 20.53 16.20
C THR A 481 -7.14 19.15 16.81
N PHE A 482 -8.28 18.56 16.46
CA PHE A 482 -8.51 17.12 16.63
C PHE A 482 -7.55 16.32 15.74
N HIS A 483 -7.04 15.18 16.22
CA HIS A 483 -6.12 14.36 15.43
C HIS A 483 -6.77 13.97 14.08
N PRO A 484 -6.13 14.25 12.92
CA PRO A 484 -6.79 14.15 11.61
C PRO A 484 -7.23 12.73 11.25
N ARG A 485 -6.56 11.70 11.81
CA ARG A 485 -6.89 10.28 11.61
C ARG A 485 -8.07 9.79 12.49
N ARG A 486 -8.68 10.65 13.30
CA ARG A 486 -9.94 10.33 14.02
C ARG A 486 -11.06 10.22 13.00
N LEU A 487 -11.86 9.16 13.07
CA LEU A 487 -13.02 8.94 12.19
C LEU A 487 -14.29 8.89 13.03
N LEU A 488 -15.39 9.45 12.52
CA LEU A 488 -16.72 9.36 13.11
C LEU A 488 -17.64 8.65 12.12
N LEU A 489 -18.09 7.45 12.48
CA LEU A 489 -19.08 6.71 11.69
C LEU A 489 -20.48 7.10 12.17
N SER A 490 -21.16 7.91 11.36
CA SER A 490 -22.57 8.29 11.57
C SER A 490 -23.48 7.50 10.62
N GLY A 491 -24.75 7.37 11.01
CA GLY A 491 -25.76 6.65 10.25
C GLY A 491 -26.86 6.11 11.19
N PRO A 492 -28.13 6.07 10.75
CA PRO A 492 -29.27 5.75 11.61
C PRO A 492 -29.15 4.41 12.36
N PRO A 493 -29.97 4.20 13.42
CA PRO A 493 -30.27 2.89 13.98
C PRO A 493 -30.46 1.78 12.93
N GLN A 494 -30.24 0.53 13.34
CA GLN A 494 -30.29 -0.68 12.51
C GLN A 494 -29.25 -0.77 11.35
N ILE A 495 -28.65 0.34 10.88
CA ILE A 495 -27.50 0.25 9.95
C ILE A 495 -26.28 -0.32 10.69
N GLY A 496 -25.73 -1.41 10.13
CA GLY A 496 -24.58 -2.20 10.61
C GLY A 496 -23.24 -1.46 10.58
N LYS A 497 -23.12 -0.37 11.35
CA LYS A 497 -21.93 0.49 11.48
C LYS A 497 -20.67 -0.31 11.86
N THR A 498 -20.80 -1.35 12.68
CA THR A 498 -19.70 -2.27 13.02
C THR A 498 -19.20 -3.06 11.80
N GLY A 499 -20.11 -3.54 10.94
CA GLY A 499 -19.74 -4.22 9.69
C GLY A 499 -19.04 -3.28 8.71
N ALA A 500 -19.53 -2.04 8.57
CA ALA A 500 -18.88 -1.01 7.76
C ALA A 500 -17.47 -0.66 8.30
N TYR A 501 -17.29 -0.59 9.62
CA TYR A 501 -16.00 -0.39 10.26
C TYR A 501 -15.03 -1.55 9.99
N LEU A 502 -15.46 -2.80 10.15
CA LEU A 502 -14.64 -3.99 9.88
C LEU A 502 -14.27 -4.10 8.39
N GLN A 503 -15.19 -3.75 7.48
CA GLN A 503 -14.90 -3.69 6.05
C GLN A 503 -13.90 -2.57 5.70
N PHE A 504 -14.02 -1.40 6.32
CA PHE A 504 -13.03 -0.33 6.20
C PHE A 504 -11.65 -0.77 6.70
N LEU A 505 -11.56 -1.44 7.85
CA LEU A 505 -10.30 -2.02 8.34
C LEU A 505 -9.72 -3.08 7.39
N SER A 506 -10.57 -3.90 6.75
CA SER A 506 -10.14 -4.90 5.77
C SER A 506 -9.55 -4.24 4.52
N ILE A 507 -10.20 -3.19 4.01
CA ILE A 507 -9.70 -2.39 2.87
C ILE A 507 -8.38 -1.70 3.26
N LEU A 508 -8.33 -1.03 4.41
CA LEU A 508 -7.13 -0.36 4.93
C LEU A 508 -5.95 -1.33 5.09
N SER A 509 -6.20 -2.53 5.63
CA SER A 509 -5.19 -3.59 5.75
C SER A 509 -4.65 -4.04 4.39
N ARG A 510 -5.53 -4.28 3.40
CA ARG A 510 -5.12 -4.63 2.03
C ARG A 510 -4.32 -3.51 1.34
N MET A 511 -4.69 -2.25 1.57
CA MET A 511 -3.92 -1.10 1.08
C MET A 511 -2.53 -1.07 1.73
N LEU A 512 -2.44 -1.13 3.06
CA LEU A 512 -1.17 -1.13 3.79
C LEU A 512 -0.24 -2.28 3.37
N ILE A 513 -0.77 -3.46 3.03
CA ILE A 513 0.03 -4.57 2.48
C ILE A 513 0.60 -4.21 1.11
N ARG A 514 -0.24 -3.77 0.16
CA ARG A 514 0.17 -3.34 -1.20
C ARG A 514 1.20 -2.22 -1.20
N LEU A 515 1.18 -1.37 -0.17
CA LEU A 515 2.13 -0.28 0.02
C LEU A 515 3.48 -0.73 0.61
N THR A 516 3.61 -2.01 0.97
CA THR A 516 4.88 -2.70 1.26
C THR A 516 5.33 -3.65 0.13
N GLU A 517 4.64 -3.63 -1.01
CA GLU A 517 4.96 -4.43 -2.19
C GLU A 517 5.67 -3.58 -3.25
N VAL A 518 6.63 -4.16 -3.96
CA VAL A 518 7.33 -3.56 -5.11
C VAL A 518 7.38 -4.56 -6.25
N ASP A 519 7.11 -4.11 -7.48
CA ASP A 519 7.28 -4.95 -8.67
C ASP A 519 8.77 -5.00 -9.02
N VAL A 520 9.38 -6.19 -8.95
CA VAL A 520 10.79 -6.42 -9.31
C VAL A 520 10.90 -7.20 -10.61
N TYR A 521 11.99 -7.01 -11.35
CA TYR A 521 12.30 -7.86 -12.49
C TYR A 521 12.60 -9.28 -12.05
N ASP A 522 12.09 -10.22 -12.84
CA ASP A 522 12.10 -11.66 -12.62
C ASP A 522 12.84 -12.28 -13.80
N GLU A 523 14.17 -12.13 -13.77
CA GLU A 523 15.06 -12.47 -14.88
C GLU A 523 15.28 -14.00 -14.92
N GLU A 524 15.87 -14.55 -15.98
CA GLU A 524 16.10 -16.01 -16.09
C GLU A 524 17.48 -16.45 -15.56
N GLU A 525 17.57 -17.67 -15.04
CA GLU A 525 18.78 -18.24 -14.46
C GLU A 525 19.86 -18.53 -15.52
N ILE A 526 21.10 -18.23 -15.15
CA ILE A 526 22.27 -18.32 -16.04
C ILE A 526 23.03 -19.63 -15.76
N ASN A 527 23.42 -20.35 -16.82
CA ASN A 527 24.11 -21.66 -16.86
C ASN A 527 23.22 -22.92 -16.94
N ASN A 528 21.89 -22.81 -16.99
CA ASN A 528 20.95 -23.96 -17.00
C ASN A 528 21.11 -24.98 -18.16
N ASN A 529 21.89 -24.67 -19.21
CA ASN A 529 22.11 -25.56 -20.37
C ASN A 529 23.49 -26.25 -20.38
N ILE A 530 24.39 -26.02 -19.42
CA ILE A 530 25.70 -26.74 -19.36
C ILE A 530 25.47 -28.15 -18.81
N LYS A 531 25.19 -29.11 -19.71
CA LYS A 531 24.70 -30.43 -19.31
C LYS A 531 25.35 -31.66 -19.95
N GLU A 532 26.21 -31.51 -20.97
CA GLU A 532 26.63 -32.65 -21.81
C GLU A 532 28.15 -32.81 -22.08
N GLU A 533 29.04 -31.84 -21.82
CA GLU A 533 30.48 -31.96 -22.20
C GLU A 533 31.55 -31.63 -21.13
N SER A 534 31.21 -31.36 -19.86
CA SER A 534 32.23 -31.03 -18.84
C SER A 534 31.98 -31.63 -17.44
N ASP A 535 32.59 -32.78 -17.16
CA ASP A 535 32.67 -33.40 -15.81
C ASP A 535 33.61 -32.66 -14.83
N GLN A 536 34.11 -31.48 -15.20
CA GLN A 536 35.03 -30.68 -14.39
C GLN A 536 34.27 -29.70 -13.49
N TYR A 537 33.79 -30.18 -12.35
CA TYR A 537 33.41 -29.29 -11.24
C TYR A 537 34.67 -28.60 -10.70
N TYR A 538 34.77 -27.27 -10.85
CA TYR A 538 35.91 -26.52 -10.34
C TYR A 538 35.91 -26.40 -8.80
N HIS A 539 34.73 -26.49 -8.18
CA HIS A 539 34.51 -26.24 -6.76
C HIS A 539 33.76 -27.38 -6.06
N GLN A 540 33.91 -27.50 -4.74
CA GLN A 540 33.12 -28.43 -3.93
C GLN A 540 31.76 -27.80 -3.55
N PRO A 541 30.68 -28.59 -3.44
CA PRO A 541 29.39 -28.11 -2.94
C PRO A 541 29.51 -27.62 -1.48
N GLY A 542 29.62 -26.31 -1.30
CA GLY A 542 29.82 -25.66 0.01
C GLY A 542 31.02 -24.69 0.10
N ASP A 543 31.83 -24.54 -0.95
CA ASP A 543 32.95 -23.58 -0.96
C ASP A 543 32.45 -22.13 -0.73
N THR A 544 32.95 -21.46 0.31
CA THR A 544 32.49 -20.11 0.71
C THR A 544 33.17 -18.98 -0.05
N TRP A 545 34.38 -19.20 -0.59
CA TRP A 545 35.17 -18.21 -1.33
C TRP A 545 35.89 -18.87 -2.51
N PRO A 546 36.15 -18.13 -3.61
CA PRO A 546 36.85 -18.65 -4.78
C PRO A 546 38.36 -18.82 -4.52
N ASP A 547 38.87 -20.05 -4.64
CA ASP A 547 40.32 -20.30 -4.69
C ASP A 547 40.94 -19.67 -5.95
N LEU A 548 42.01 -18.89 -5.75
CA LEU A 548 42.64 -18.09 -6.79
C LEU A 548 43.29 -18.95 -7.89
N GLU A 549 43.98 -20.03 -7.53
CA GLU A 549 44.68 -20.87 -8.51
C GLU A 549 43.73 -21.80 -9.28
N THR A 550 42.55 -22.06 -8.75
CA THR A 550 41.46 -22.76 -9.44
C THR A 550 40.68 -21.80 -10.33
N PHE A 551 40.32 -20.62 -9.82
CA PHE A 551 39.57 -19.61 -10.59
C PHE A 551 40.33 -19.10 -11.82
N LYS A 552 41.66 -18.96 -11.73
CA LYS A 552 42.54 -18.65 -12.89
C LYS A 552 42.44 -19.64 -14.06
N LYS A 553 41.92 -20.85 -13.84
CA LYS A 553 41.75 -21.91 -14.86
C LYS A 553 40.34 -21.95 -15.45
N MET A 554 39.39 -21.20 -14.88
CA MET A 554 38.01 -21.14 -15.36
C MET A 554 37.95 -20.33 -16.66
N SER A 555 37.30 -20.87 -17.70
CA SER A 555 37.07 -20.14 -18.94
C SER A 555 36.08 -18.99 -18.73
N PHE A 556 36.39 -17.81 -19.26
CA PHE A 556 35.44 -16.70 -19.30
C PHE A 556 34.29 -17.01 -20.26
N ASP A 557 33.05 -16.87 -19.79
CA ASP A 557 31.86 -16.92 -20.63
C ASP A 557 31.62 -15.56 -21.29
N TYR A 558 31.79 -15.56 -22.62
CA TYR A 558 31.59 -14.41 -23.49
C TYR A 558 30.10 -14.05 -23.68
N THR A 559 29.19 -14.96 -23.35
CA THR A 559 27.74 -14.85 -23.62
C THR A 559 27.11 -13.73 -22.78
N ILE A 560 26.39 -12.81 -23.44
CA ILE A 560 25.65 -11.75 -22.75
C ILE A 560 24.27 -12.30 -22.34
N HIS A 561 24.14 -12.74 -21.09
CA HIS A 561 22.88 -13.32 -20.57
C HIS A 561 21.91 -12.28 -19.99
N ASP A 562 22.33 -11.03 -19.81
CA ASP A 562 21.51 -9.99 -19.19
C ASP A 562 20.31 -9.59 -20.09
N PRO A 563 19.04 -9.71 -19.64
CA PRO A 563 17.87 -9.25 -20.41
C PRO A 563 17.81 -7.73 -20.65
N LYS A 564 18.75 -6.94 -20.12
CA LYS A 564 19.11 -5.56 -20.54
C LYS A 564 19.67 -5.49 -21.96
N TYR A 565 20.20 -6.60 -22.45
CA TYR A 565 20.97 -6.71 -23.68
C TYR A 565 20.45 -7.85 -24.58
N GLU A 566 19.17 -8.25 -24.44
CA GLU A 566 18.53 -9.27 -25.30
C GLU A 566 18.51 -8.85 -26.79
N ASP A 567 18.39 -7.55 -27.07
CA ASP A 567 18.52 -6.98 -28.43
C ASP A 567 19.98 -6.64 -28.81
N ALA A 568 20.99 -7.13 -28.08
CA ALA A 568 22.40 -6.86 -28.38
C ALA A 568 23.03 -7.93 -29.29
N SER A 569 24.12 -7.57 -29.96
CA SER A 569 24.89 -8.53 -30.76
C SER A 569 25.53 -9.60 -29.91
N LEU A 570 25.32 -10.86 -30.29
CA LEU A 570 25.97 -12.02 -29.69
C LEU A 570 27.50 -11.86 -29.78
N VAL A 571 28.20 -12.05 -28.67
CA VAL A 571 29.68 -12.14 -28.69
C VAL A 571 30.06 -13.56 -29.06
N CYS A 572 31.00 -13.71 -30.00
CA CYS A 572 31.49 -15.00 -30.44
C CYS A 572 32.19 -15.75 -29.28
N SER A 573 31.71 -16.94 -28.95
CA SER A 573 32.42 -17.94 -28.14
C SER A 573 33.05 -19.03 -29.03
N LYS A 574 33.86 -19.94 -28.46
CA LYS A 574 34.49 -21.02 -29.24
C LYS A 574 33.42 -21.90 -29.90
N LEU A 575 33.55 -22.10 -31.21
CA LEU A 575 32.74 -22.93 -32.12
C LEU A 575 31.41 -23.42 -31.53
N GLN A 576 30.32 -22.68 -31.81
CA GLN A 576 29.00 -23.30 -31.90
C GLN A 576 28.94 -24.17 -33.17
N THR A 577 29.53 -25.36 -33.12
CA THR A 577 29.28 -26.40 -34.13
C THR A 577 27.83 -26.84 -34.04
N THR A 578 27.04 -26.48 -35.05
CA THR A 578 25.92 -27.25 -35.60
C THR A 578 25.10 -28.08 -34.60
N ASN A 579 24.01 -27.51 -34.06
CA ASN A 579 22.70 -28.16 -33.79
C ASN A 579 21.79 -27.25 -32.93
N ASN A 580 21.41 -26.06 -33.45
CA ASN A 580 20.55 -25.12 -32.71
C ASN A 580 19.48 -24.43 -33.58
N GLU A 581 19.16 -24.98 -34.75
CA GLU A 581 18.22 -24.37 -35.71
C GLU A 581 16.78 -24.30 -35.15
N ASP A 582 16.33 -25.31 -34.39
CA ASP A 582 14.95 -25.40 -33.89
C ASP A 582 14.60 -24.44 -32.73
N ARG A 583 15.58 -24.04 -31.89
CA ARG A 583 15.27 -23.31 -30.64
C ARG A 583 15.01 -21.80 -30.84
N SER A 584 15.35 -21.24 -32.00
CA SER A 584 15.23 -19.80 -32.29
C SER A 584 13.97 -19.41 -33.08
N MET A 585 13.30 -20.36 -33.74
CA MET A 585 12.27 -20.10 -34.76
C MET A 585 10.86 -19.76 -34.24
N SER A 586 10.64 -19.68 -32.92
CA SER A 586 9.32 -19.45 -32.31
C SER A 586 8.97 -17.99 -32.00
N ARG A 587 9.97 -17.10 -31.91
CA ARG A 587 9.76 -15.68 -31.55
C ARG A 587 9.25 -14.87 -32.76
N ARG A 588 7.92 -14.77 -32.88
CA ARG A 588 7.23 -14.04 -33.95
C ARG A 588 7.59 -12.54 -33.95
N GLN A 589 7.72 -11.99 -35.15
CA GLN A 589 8.26 -10.64 -35.39
C GLN A 589 7.20 -9.52 -35.28
N GLU A 590 6.23 -9.65 -34.36
CA GLU A 590 5.10 -8.69 -34.21
C GLU A 590 4.95 -8.08 -32.81
N ASP A 591 5.51 -8.68 -31.75
CA ASP A 591 5.50 -8.08 -30.40
C ASP A 591 6.68 -7.11 -30.21
N MET A 592 6.53 -5.86 -30.67
CA MET A 592 7.45 -4.79 -30.23
C MET A 592 7.28 -4.53 -28.73
N TYR A 593 8.39 -4.65 -27.98
CA TYR A 593 8.47 -4.51 -26.52
C TYR A 593 7.77 -5.62 -25.73
N THR A 594 8.29 -6.85 -25.81
CA THR A 594 8.14 -7.84 -24.75
C THR A 594 8.50 -7.21 -23.39
N ARG A 595 7.47 -6.90 -22.58
CA ARG A 595 7.65 -6.38 -21.22
C ARG A 595 8.35 -7.46 -20.40
N ARG A 596 9.60 -7.23 -19.96
CA ARG A 596 10.33 -8.16 -19.07
C ARG A 596 9.42 -8.61 -17.93
N GLN A 597 9.50 -9.89 -17.60
CA GLN A 597 8.71 -10.48 -16.53
C GLN A 597 8.98 -9.72 -15.22
N THR A 598 7.92 -9.40 -14.49
CA THR A 598 8.01 -8.77 -13.18
C THR A 598 7.15 -9.51 -12.18
N THR A 599 7.74 -9.85 -11.05
CA THR A 599 7.07 -10.48 -9.92
C THR A 599 6.94 -9.47 -8.78
N ARG A 600 5.78 -9.48 -8.11
CA ARG A 600 5.50 -8.56 -7.02
C ARG A 600 6.06 -9.10 -5.71
N MET A 601 7.09 -8.46 -5.20
CA MET A 601 7.80 -8.87 -3.99
C MET A 601 7.50 -7.92 -2.83
N ARG A 602 7.33 -8.49 -1.63
CA ARG A 602 7.18 -7.69 -0.41
C ARG A 602 8.55 -7.26 0.10
N LEU A 603 8.69 -5.98 0.40
CA LEU A 603 9.92 -5.40 0.94
C LEU A 603 10.34 -6.11 2.24
N SER A 604 11.61 -6.49 2.32
CA SER A 604 12.19 -7.10 3.53
C SER A 604 12.50 -6.05 4.61
N LYS A 605 12.84 -6.50 5.82
CA LYS A 605 13.27 -5.60 6.93
C LYS A 605 14.51 -4.76 6.60
N TYR A 606 15.31 -5.19 5.62
CA TYR A 606 16.49 -4.50 5.11
C TYR A 606 16.12 -3.43 4.06
N ALA A 607 14.91 -3.51 3.50
CA ALA A 607 14.46 -2.75 2.36
C ALA A 607 13.50 -1.61 2.75
N ALA A 608 14.05 -0.52 3.28
CA ALA A 608 13.28 0.68 3.62
C ALA A 608 12.92 1.51 2.37
N TYR A 609 11.66 1.45 1.94
CA TYR A 609 11.11 2.37 0.93
C TYR A 609 10.35 3.54 1.58
N ASN A 610 10.59 4.74 1.06
CA ASN A 610 10.34 6.00 1.80
C ASN A 610 8.87 6.32 2.06
N THR A 611 7.93 5.69 1.36
CA THR A 611 6.51 6.08 1.40
C THR A 611 5.81 5.72 2.72
N TYR A 612 6.31 4.72 3.48
CA TYR A 612 5.68 4.26 4.74
C TYR A 612 6.65 3.90 5.88
N HIS A 613 7.95 3.73 5.62
CA HIS A 613 8.91 3.32 6.66
C HIS A 613 9.43 4.53 7.46
N HIS A 614 8.61 4.98 8.40
CA HIS A 614 8.82 6.23 9.14
C HIS A 614 9.68 6.11 10.41
N CYS A 615 10.75 5.29 10.42
CA CYS A 615 11.68 5.27 11.57
C CYS A 615 12.53 6.55 11.63
N GLU A 616 13.01 6.93 12.82
CA GLU A 616 13.82 8.15 12.99
C GLU A 616 15.13 8.08 12.20
N GLN A 617 15.72 6.88 12.11
CA GLN A 617 16.98 6.62 11.42
C GLN A 617 16.87 6.88 9.91
N CYS A 618 15.75 6.52 9.26
CA CYS A 618 15.55 6.79 7.84
C CYS A 618 15.32 8.27 7.54
N HIS A 619 14.58 8.98 8.40
CA HIS A 619 14.43 10.44 8.29
C HIS A 619 15.79 11.14 8.44
N GLN A 620 16.62 10.71 9.41
CA GLN A 620 17.99 11.19 9.58
C GLN A 620 18.87 10.86 8.38
N TYR A 621 18.78 9.65 7.81
CA TYR A 621 19.59 9.22 6.65
C TYR A 621 19.31 10.07 5.41
N MET A 622 18.03 10.28 5.06
CA MET A 622 17.67 11.17 3.94
C MET A 622 17.96 12.65 4.22
N GLY A 623 17.75 13.09 5.46
CA GLY A 623 17.71 14.50 5.86
C GLY A 623 16.31 15.11 5.90
N PHE A 624 15.26 14.29 5.96
CA PHE A 624 13.86 14.75 6.03
C PHE A 624 13.47 15.12 7.47
N ASN A 625 13.84 16.32 7.91
CA ASN A 625 13.53 16.83 9.24
C ASN A 625 12.23 17.67 9.22
N PRO A 626 11.15 17.26 9.95
CA PRO A 626 9.88 17.99 9.96
C PRO A 626 9.93 19.39 10.61
N ARG A 627 11.08 19.82 11.14
CA ARG A 627 11.33 21.17 11.66
C ARG A 627 11.99 22.13 10.65
N TYR A 628 12.12 21.74 9.37
CA TYR A 628 12.70 22.57 8.29
C TYR A 628 14.10 23.13 8.59
N GLN A 629 14.90 22.37 9.34
CA GLN A 629 16.28 22.75 9.66
C GLN A 629 17.19 22.42 8.47
N LEU A 630 17.72 23.45 7.80
CA LEU A 630 18.60 23.31 6.65
C LEU A 630 19.83 22.46 7.00
N TYR A 631 20.08 21.41 6.22
CA TYR A 631 21.33 20.67 6.27
C TYR A 631 22.45 21.52 5.67
N GLU A 632 23.39 21.95 6.52
CA GLU A 632 24.54 22.70 6.07
C GLU A 632 25.47 21.80 5.23
N SER A 633 25.55 22.10 3.94
CA SER A 633 26.40 21.43 2.96
C SER A 633 27.49 22.36 2.45
N THR A 634 28.74 21.94 2.46
CA THR A 634 29.86 22.68 1.85
C THR A 634 30.12 22.20 0.42
N LEU A 635 30.48 23.13 -0.48
CA LEU A 635 30.89 22.83 -1.86
C LEU A 635 32.42 22.81 -1.93
N HIS A 636 32.98 21.75 -2.49
CA HIS A 636 34.42 21.57 -2.66
C HIS A 636 34.74 21.20 -4.11
N ALA A 637 35.75 21.84 -4.69
CA ALA A 637 36.31 21.38 -5.96
C ALA A 637 37.31 20.24 -5.70
N PHE A 638 37.29 19.23 -6.57
CA PHE A 638 38.30 18.18 -6.67
C PHE A 638 38.73 18.11 -8.14
N ALA A 639 40.03 18.26 -8.40
CA ALA A 639 40.54 18.41 -9.75
C ALA A 639 41.68 17.42 -10.02
N PHE A 640 41.71 16.85 -11.23
CA PHE A 640 42.76 15.93 -11.66
C PHE A 640 43.03 16.04 -13.17
N SER A 641 44.28 15.83 -13.57
CA SER A 641 44.73 15.98 -14.96
C SER A 641 44.75 14.63 -15.68
N TYR A 642 43.88 14.45 -16.67
CA TYR A 642 43.85 13.21 -17.46
C TYR A 642 44.53 13.40 -18.83
N SER A 643 45.62 12.67 -19.06
CA SER A 643 46.55 12.88 -20.16
C SER A 643 45.94 12.76 -21.57
N MET A 644 44.88 11.97 -21.74
CA MET A 644 44.17 11.82 -23.02
C MET A 644 43.12 12.91 -23.28
N LEU A 645 42.71 13.66 -22.27
CA LEU A 645 41.82 14.81 -22.42
C LEU A 645 42.58 16.14 -22.57
N GLY A 646 43.81 16.22 -22.06
CA GLY A 646 44.69 17.38 -22.20
C GLY A 646 44.31 18.59 -21.32
N GLU A 647 43.24 18.47 -20.55
CA GLU A 647 42.69 19.49 -19.65
C GLU A 647 42.52 18.92 -18.23
N GLU A 648 42.46 19.82 -17.24
CA GLU A 648 42.23 19.47 -15.84
C GLU A 648 40.73 19.29 -15.58
N ILE A 649 40.30 18.10 -15.15
CA ILE A 649 38.89 17.78 -14.90
C ILE A 649 38.50 18.27 -13.51
N GLN A 650 37.83 19.42 -13.44
CA GLN A 650 37.30 19.96 -12.18
C GLN A 650 35.92 19.39 -11.86
N LEU A 651 35.86 18.43 -10.94
CA LEU A 651 34.61 17.90 -10.36
C LEU A 651 34.23 18.64 -9.08
N HIS A 652 32.95 18.60 -8.70
CA HIS A 652 32.42 19.33 -7.54
C HIS A 652 31.72 18.41 -6.55
N PHE A 653 32.22 18.33 -5.32
CA PHE A 653 31.57 17.63 -4.22
C PHE A 653 30.70 18.57 -3.40
N ILE A 654 29.43 18.20 -3.19
CA ILE A 654 28.57 18.76 -2.14
C ILE A 654 28.61 17.79 -0.96
N ILE A 655 29.18 18.24 0.17
CA ILE A 655 29.41 17.41 1.36
C ILE A 655 28.56 17.96 2.52
N PRO A 656 27.58 17.21 3.05
CA PRO A 656 26.90 17.53 4.30
C PRO A 656 27.89 17.54 5.49
N LYS A 657 27.80 18.50 6.42
CA LYS A 657 28.70 18.56 7.59
C LYS A 657 28.75 17.26 8.43
N SER A 658 27.64 16.52 8.46
CA SER A 658 27.53 15.18 9.06
C SER A 658 28.49 14.15 8.47
N LYS A 659 28.95 14.36 7.23
CA LYS A 659 29.74 13.44 6.40
C LYS A 659 31.18 13.91 6.13
N GLU A 660 31.59 15.10 6.59
CA GLU A 660 32.98 15.60 6.45
C GLU A 660 34.04 14.60 6.99
N HIS A 661 33.68 13.76 7.95
CA HIS A 661 34.58 12.78 8.56
C HIS A 661 35.08 11.66 7.62
N HIS A 662 34.45 11.47 6.45
CA HIS A 662 34.92 10.54 5.41
C HIS A 662 36.05 11.14 4.53
N PHE A 663 36.42 12.40 4.72
CA PHE A 663 37.33 13.15 3.84
C PHE A 663 38.51 13.78 4.59
N VAL A 664 39.53 14.19 3.85
CA VAL A 664 40.70 14.94 4.35
C VAL A 664 40.70 16.32 3.69
N PHE A 665 41.03 17.35 4.47
CA PHE A 665 40.92 18.75 4.05
C PHE A 665 42.15 19.55 4.47
N SER A 666 42.64 20.38 3.54
CA SER A 666 43.90 21.11 3.69
C SER A 666 43.86 22.22 4.75
N GLN A 667 45.04 22.53 5.31
CA GLN A 667 45.25 23.66 6.20
C GLN A 667 46.38 24.56 5.67
N PRO A 668 46.19 25.89 5.53
CA PRO A 668 44.97 26.66 5.77
C PRO A 668 44.14 26.83 4.48
N GLY A 669 43.00 26.15 4.38
CA GLY A 669 42.07 26.39 3.24
C GLY A 669 40.76 25.60 3.26
N ARG A 670 40.73 24.43 3.89
CA ARG A 670 39.63 23.45 3.77
C ARG A 670 39.37 23.02 2.31
N GLN A 671 40.37 23.07 1.44
CA GLN A 671 40.29 22.42 0.13
C GLN A 671 40.25 20.90 0.35
N LEU A 672 39.45 20.19 -0.45
CA LEU A 672 39.37 18.73 -0.40
C LEU A 672 40.67 18.11 -0.94
N GLU A 673 41.36 17.34 -0.11
CA GLU A 673 42.60 16.64 -0.46
C GLU A 673 42.30 15.20 -0.91
N SER A 674 41.55 14.44 -0.11
CA SER A 674 41.19 13.06 -0.41
C SER A 674 39.90 12.59 0.27
N MET A 675 39.35 11.52 -0.27
CA MET A 675 38.37 10.63 0.36
C MET A 675 39.13 9.51 1.07
N ARG A 676 38.89 9.30 2.37
CA ARG A 676 39.68 8.37 3.19
C ARG A 676 39.45 6.93 2.76
N LEU A 677 40.54 6.18 2.57
CA LEU A 677 40.48 4.74 2.29
C LEU A 677 40.99 3.92 3.49
N PRO A 678 40.29 2.84 3.89
CA PRO A 678 40.71 1.95 4.97
C PRO A 678 41.82 0.99 4.52
N LEU A 679 42.27 0.11 5.41
CA LEU A 679 43.28 -0.89 5.11
C LEU A 679 42.69 -2.23 4.67
N VAL A 680 43.43 -2.96 3.84
CA VAL A 680 43.14 -4.36 3.47
C VAL A 680 43.07 -5.24 4.72
N THR A 681 43.90 -4.96 5.72
CA THR A 681 43.97 -5.70 6.99
C THR A 681 42.86 -5.39 8.00
N ASP A 682 42.07 -4.31 7.82
CA ASP A 682 40.99 -3.95 8.74
C ASP A 682 39.89 -5.01 8.79
N LYS A 683 39.29 -5.24 9.98
CA LYS A 683 38.24 -6.25 10.22
C LYS A 683 37.13 -5.78 11.17
N SER A 684 36.82 -4.48 11.19
CA SER A 684 35.66 -3.99 11.96
C SER A 684 34.36 -4.39 11.26
N GLU A 685 33.41 -4.94 12.02
CA GLU A 685 32.06 -5.19 11.52
C GLU A 685 31.19 -3.92 11.48
N ASP A 686 31.65 -2.81 12.06
CA ASP A 686 30.86 -1.58 12.23
C ASP A 686 30.80 -0.69 10.98
N TYR A 687 31.65 -0.96 9.98
CA TYR A 687 31.70 -0.22 8.73
C TYR A 687 31.89 -1.12 7.50
N ILE A 688 31.62 -0.56 6.31
CA ILE A 688 31.87 -1.15 4.99
C ILE A 688 33.09 -0.46 4.38
N LYS A 689 34.08 -1.21 3.88
CA LYS A 689 35.32 -0.61 3.37
C LYS A 689 35.13 0.11 2.04
N SER A 690 34.37 -0.49 1.12
CA SER A 690 34.28 -0.07 -0.27
C SER A 690 33.29 1.11 -0.43
N PRO A 691 33.73 2.30 -0.89
CA PRO A 691 32.82 3.42 -1.16
C PRO A 691 31.82 3.07 -2.25
N THR A 692 30.53 3.34 -1.99
CA THR A 692 29.44 3.06 -2.94
C THR A 692 29.10 4.30 -3.76
N PHE A 693 29.27 4.23 -5.07
CA PHE A 693 28.89 5.23 -6.04
C PHE A 693 27.61 4.83 -6.77
N THR A 694 26.64 5.74 -6.84
CA THR A 694 25.36 5.54 -7.52
C THR A 694 25.18 6.60 -8.60
N PRO A 695 25.42 6.31 -9.89
CA PRO A 695 25.19 7.25 -10.99
C PRO A 695 23.69 7.52 -11.18
N THR A 696 23.32 8.80 -11.28
CA THR A 696 21.89 9.18 -11.40
C THR A 696 21.38 9.03 -12.83
N THR A 697 20.12 8.59 -12.94
CA THR A 697 19.42 8.49 -14.24
C THR A 697 18.11 9.30 -14.28
N GLY A 698 18.08 10.44 -13.57
CA GLY A 698 16.91 11.30 -13.38
C GLY A 698 15.89 10.78 -12.35
N ARG A 699 16.07 9.58 -11.79
CA ARG A 699 15.12 8.86 -10.91
C ARG A 699 15.21 9.27 -9.43
N HIS A 700 15.19 10.57 -9.16
CA HIS A 700 15.39 11.14 -7.82
C HIS A 700 14.35 10.68 -6.77
N GLU A 701 13.08 10.48 -7.16
CA GLU A 701 12.04 9.99 -6.24
C GLU A 701 12.00 8.46 -6.09
N HIS A 702 12.08 7.74 -7.22
CA HIS A 702 11.74 6.31 -7.28
C HIS A 702 12.97 5.39 -7.41
N GLY A 703 14.11 5.93 -7.83
CA GLY A 703 15.38 5.22 -8.00
C GLY A 703 16.05 5.01 -6.65
N LEU A 704 16.74 6.04 -6.16
CA LEU A 704 17.62 5.92 -5.00
C LEU A 704 17.01 5.16 -3.81
N PHE A 705 17.83 4.30 -3.22
CA PHE A 705 17.42 3.41 -2.17
C PHE A 705 18.05 3.80 -0.82
N ASN A 706 17.29 3.60 0.26
CA ASN A 706 17.75 3.93 1.60
C ASN A 706 18.69 2.82 2.12
N LEU A 707 19.98 2.96 1.84
CA LEU A 707 20.98 1.93 2.21
C LEU A 707 21.19 1.79 3.73
N TYR A 708 20.60 2.64 4.59
CA TYR A 708 20.76 2.50 6.04
C TYR A 708 20.35 1.11 6.56
N HIS A 709 19.17 0.63 6.16
CA HIS A 709 18.69 -0.71 6.53
C HIS A 709 19.32 -1.82 5.68
N ALA A 710 19.75 -1.53 4.45
CA ALA A 710 20.53 -2.48 3.65
C ALA A 710 21.90 -2.76 4.28
N MET A 711 22.49 -1.77 4.97
CA MET A 711 23.78 -1.89 5.67
C MET A 711 23.63 -2.27 7.15
N ASP A 712 22.44 -2.70 7.63
CA ASP A 712 22.16 -2.97 9.06
C ASP A 712 22.64 -1.85 10.02
N GLY A 713 22.56 -0.59 9.57
CA GLY A 713 23.01 0.59 10.31
C GLY A 713 24.52 0.81 10.39
N ALA A 714 25.34 -0.04 9.75
CA ALA A 714 26.80 0.13 9.68
C ALA A 714 27.21 1.43 8.96
N SER A 715 28.35 1.98 9.35
CA SER A 715 28.91 3.17 8.71
C SER A 715 29.34 2.85 7.28
N HIS A 716 28.87 3.65 6.33
CA HIS A 716 29.16 3.47 4.91
C HIS A 716 29.23 4.81 4.20
N LEU A 717 30.08 4.85 3.17
CA LEU A 717 30.26 6.00 2.30
C LEU A 717 29.42 5.78 1.03
N HIS A 718 28.40 6.62 0.84
CA HIS A 718 27.50 6.60 -0.32
C HIS A 718 27.60 7.95 -1.03
N VAL A 719 28.02 7.93 -2.28
CA VAL A 719 28.22 9.10 -3.15
C VAL A 719 27.24 9.00 -4.31
N LEU A 720 26.36 9.99 -4.43
CA LEU A 720 25.48 10.14 -5.58
C LEU A 720 26.26 10.85 -6.68
N VAL A 721 26.29 10.31 -7.90
CA VAL A 721 27.04 10.89 -9.01
C VAL A 721 26.04 11.52 -9.98
N VAL A 722 25.94 12.84 -9.90
CA VAL A 722 24.78 13.63 -10.35
C VAL A 722 25.18 14.53 -11.51
N LYS A 723 24.38 14.57 -12.58
CA LYS A 723 24.55 15.56 -13.65
C LYS A 723 24.18 16.96 -13.16
N GLU A 724 24.83 18.00 -13.70
CA GLU A 724 24.66 19.39 -13.22
C GLU A 724 23.19 19.84 -13.21
N TYR A 725 22.41 19.50 -14.25
CA TYR A 725 20.98 19.84 -14.31
C TYR A 725 20.11 19.05 -13.32
N GLU A 726 20.56 17.90 -12.81
CA GLU A 726 19.84 17.09 -11.82
C GLU A 726 20.17 17.50 -10.37
N MET A 727 21.28 18.23 -10.15
CA MET A 727 21.80 18.63 -8.84
C MET A 727 20.74 19.25 -7.92
N ALA A 728 19.99 20.25 -8.42
CA ALA A 728 19.00 20.97 -7.61
C ALA A 728 17.86 20.05 -7.13
N ILE A 729 17.49 19.07 -7.96
CA ILE A 729 16.43 18.12 -7.66
C ILE A 729 16.94 17.06 -6.67
N TYR A 730 18.10 16.45 -6.90
CA TYR A 730 18.67 15.51 -5.94
C TYR A 730 18.93 16.17 -4.57
N LYS A 731 19.34 17.45 -4.53
CA LYS A 731 19.48 18.23 -3.30
C LYS A 731 18.16 18.48 -2.55
N LYS A 732 17.01 18.52 -3.26
CA LYS A 732 15.66 18.60 -2.64
C LYS A 732 15.26 17.28 -1.98
N TYR A 733 15.52 16.13 -2.61
CA TYR A 733 15.03 14.83 -2.15
C TYR A 733 15.99 14.08 -1.21
N TRP A 734 17.30 14.28 -1.36
CA TRP A 734 18.35 13.57 -0.60
C TRP A 734 19.37 14.53 0.06
N PRO A 735 18.93 15.55 0.83
CA PRO A 735 19.79 16.65 1.31
C PRO A 735 20.94 16.23 2.26
N ASN A 736 20.87 15.07 2.91
CA ASN A 736 21.94 14.56 3.78
C ASN A 736 22.87 13.55 3.08
N HIS A 737 22.87 13.49 1.74
CA HIS A 737 23.78 12.65 0.96
C HIS A 737 24.94 13.46 0.35
N ILE A 738 26.07 12.80 0.09
CA ILE A 738 27.19 13.38 -0.64
C ILE A 738 26.86 13.32 -2.13
N MET A 739 27.06 14.43 -2.84
CA MET A 739 26.82 14.51 -4.29
C MET A 739 28.09 14.91 -5.00
N LEU A 740 28.57 14.05 -5.91
CA LEU A 740 29.60 14.35 -6.89
C LEU A 740 28.90 14.89 -8.14
N VAL A 741 28.98 16.20 -8.35
CA VAL A 741 28.36 16.89 -9.48
C VAL A 741 29.31 16.85 -10.68
N LEU A 742 28.84 16.28 -11.78
CA LEU A 742 29.56 16.20 -13.05
C LEU A 742 29.43 17.53 -13.82
N PRO A 743 30.52 18.05 -14.44
CA PRO A 743 30.48 19.27 -15.24
C PRO A 743 29.48 19.23 -16.39
N SER A 744 28.93 20.39 -16.75
CA SER A 744 27.92 20.58 -17.81
C SER A 744 28.22 19.90 -19.15
N ILE A 745 29.48 19.74 -19.54
CA ILE A 745 29.86 19.01 -20.77
C ILE A 745 29.38 17.53 -20.77
N PHE A 746 29.21 16.93 -19.59
CA PHE A 746 28.69 15.56 -19.42
C PHE A 746 27.16 15.49 -19.27
N ASN A 747 26.44 16.63 -19.28
CA ASN A 747 24.98 16.62 -19.19
C ASN A 747 24.32 15.81 -20.32
N SER A 748 24.82 15.94 -21.55
CA SER A 748 24.34 15.20 -22.72
C SER A 748 24.93 13.79 -22.86
N ALA A 749 25.96 13.45 -22.09
CA ALA A 749 26.69 12.19 -22.23
C ALA A 749 25.92 10.95 -21.71
N GLY A 750 26.34 9.77 -22.14
CA GLY A 750 25.78 8.49 -21.71
C GLY A 750 26.28 8.03 -20.32
N VAL A 751 25.82 6.86 -19.87
CA VAL A 751 26.20 6.30 -18.56
C VAL A 751 27.68 5.93 -18.48
N GLY A 752 28.31 5.59 -19.61
CA GLY A 752 29.76 5.30 -19.68
C GLY A 752 30.63 6.49 -19.28
N ALA A 753 30.16 7.74 -19.40
CA ALA A 753 30.85 8.92 -18.89
C ALA A 753 30.87 8.94 -17.35
N ALA A 754 29.77 8.58 -16.70
CA ALA A 754 29.70 8.51 -15.24
C ALA A 754 30.59 7.37 -14.71
N HIS A 755 30.54 6.18 -15.32
CA HIS A 755 31.41 5.07 -14.95
C HIS A 755 32.91 5.38 -15.15
N PHE A 756 33.27 6.08 -16.24
CA PHE A 756 34.63 6.58 -16.47
C PHE A 756 35.07 7.57 -15.38
N LEU A 757 34.29 8.63 -15.12
CA LEU A 757 34.66 9.64 -14.11
C LEU A 757 34.69 9.08 -12.68
N ILE A 758 33.81 8.13 -12.35
CA ILE A 758 33.85 7.39 -11.07
C ILE A 758 35.17 6.63 -10.93
N LYS A 759 35.58 5.90 -11.97
CA LYS A 759 36.82 5.11 -11.94
C LYS A 759 38.05 6.00 -11.79
N GLU A 760 38.19 7.04 -12.61
CA GLU A 760 39.40 7.86 -12.62
C GLU A 760 39.54 8.75 -11.38
N LEU A 761 38.44 9.32 -10.87
CA LEU A 761 38.45 9.97 -9.56
C LEU A 761 38.89 9.00 -8.46
N SER A 762 38.40 7.76 -8.49
CA SER A 762 38.71 6.76 -7.46
C SER A 762 40.15 6.24 -7.57
N TYR A 763 40.69 6.14 -8.79
CA TYR A 763 42.10 5.82 -9.03
C TYR A 763 43.03 6.91 -8.48
N HIS A 764 42.82 8.17 -8.87
CA HIS A 764 43.63 9.28 -8.34
C HIS A 764 43.45 9.45 -6.82
N ASN A 765 42.26 9.18 -6.28
CA ASN A 765 42.06 9.16 -4.84
C ASN A 765 42.87 8.06 -4.13
N LEU A 766 43.02 6.89 -4.76
CA LEU A 766 43.89 5.82 -4.26
C LEU A 766 45.37 6.26 -4.29
N GLU A 767 45.83 6.94 -5.34
CA GLU A 767 47.18 7.53 -5.38
C GLU A 767 47.41 8.57 -4.28
N LEU A 768 46.44 9.46 -4.04
CA LEU A 768 46.51 10.49 -3.00
C LEU A 768 46.52 9.89 -1.59
N GLU A 769 45.66 8.90 -1.32
CA GLU A 769 45.69 8.18 -0.03
C GLU A 769 46.96 7.34 0.15
N ARG A 770 47.52 6.76 -0.93
CA ARG A 770 48.82 6.08 -0.90
C ARG A 770 49.92 7.01 -0.42
N ASN A 771 50.08 8.15 -1.07
CA ASN A 771 51.09 9.14 -0.67
C ASN A 771 50.88 9.61 0.79
N ARG A 772 49.64 9.97 1.14
CA ARG A 772 49.29 10.50 2.49
C ARG A 772 49.39 9.46 3.62
N GLN A 773 49.29 8.16 3.32
CA GLN A 773 49.45 7.09 4.31
C GLN A 773 50.88 6.50 4.32
N GLU A 774 51.64 6.63 3.23
CA GLU A 774 53.07 6.30 3.19
C GLU A 774 53.90 7.25 4.08
N GLU A 775 53.53 8.54 4.15
CA GLU A 775 54.05 9.48 5.17
C GLU A 775 53.80 9.03 6.62
N LEU A 776 52.81 8.15 6.85
CA LEU A 776 52.48 7.56 8.14
C LEU A 776 53.09 6.15 8.33
N GLY A 777 53.91 5.68 7.40
CA GLY A 777 54.59 4.38 7.43
C GLY A 777 53.75 3.18 6.98
N ILE A 778 52.59 3.42 6.36
CA ILE A 778 51.72 2.37 5.78
C ILE A 778 52.17 2.12 4.34
N LYS A 779 52.22 0.85 3.89
CA LYS A 779 52.65 0.55 2.52
C LYS A 779 51.52 0.86 1.53
N PRO A 780 51.81 1.41 0.33
CA PRO A 780 50.81 1.70 -0.69
C PRO A 780 49.92 0.50 -1.10
N GLN A 781 50.44 -0.72 -0.98
CA GLN A 781 49.73 -1.98 -1.25
C GLN A 781 48.73 -2.42 -0.16
N ASP A 782 48.84 -1.87 1.06
CA ASP A 782 48.03 -2.27 2.21
C ASP A 782 46.71 -1.46 2.31
N ILE A 783 46.52 -0.48 1.43
CA ILE A 783 45.33 0.40 1.34
C ILE A 783 44.27 -0.22 0.43
N TRP A 784 43.00 -0.04 0.79
CA TRP A 784 41.85 -0.65 0.11
C TRP A 784 41.62 -0.10 -1.32
N PRO A 785 41.74 -0.93 -2.38
CA PRO A 785 41.67 -0.47 -3.78
C PRO A 785 40.27 -0.62 -4.41
N PHE A 786 39.24 -0.96 -3.64
CA PHE A 786 37.90 -1.28 -4.17
C PHE A 786 36.88 -0.17 -3.94
N ILE A 787 36.09 0.06 -4.99
CA ILE A 787 34.83 0.83 -4.95
C ILE A 787 33.66 -0.07 -5.35
N VAL A 788 32.45 0.31 -4.99
CA VAL A 788 31.21 -0.30 -5.48
C VAL A 788 30.50 0.67 -6.40
N ILE A 789 30.05 0.21 -7.57
CA ILE A 789 29.17 0.92 -8.49
C ILE A 789 27.81 0.21 -8.46
N SER A 790 26.74 0.94 -8.11
CA SER A 790 25.37 0.39 -8.03
C SER A 790 24.41 1.15 -8.95
N ASP A 791 23.63 0.43 -9.74
CA ASP A 791 22.48 0.94 -10.48
C ASP A 791 21.40 1.47 -9.53
N ASP A 792 20.74 2.58 -9.91
CA ASP A 792 19.75 3.27 -9.09
C ASP A 792 18.40 2.54 -8.93
N SER A 793 18.26 1.32 -9.44
CA SER A 793 17.07 0.46 -9.29
C SER A 793 17.31 -0.84 -8.52
N CYS A 794 18.50 -1.07 -7.96
CA CYS A 794 18.72 -2.13 -6.96
C CYS A 794 17.87 -1.88 -5.70
N VAL A 795 17.23 -2.91 -5.13
CA VAL A 795 16.24 -2.74 -4.04
C VAL A 795 16.34 -3.74 -2.88
N MET A 796 16.67 -5.00 -3.17
CA MET A 796 16.70 -6.10 -2.20
C MET A 796 17.80 -7.10 -2.58
N TRP A 797 18.31 -7.84 -1.60
CA TRP A 797 19.38 -8.81 -1.78
C TRP A 797 19.05 -10.13 -1.06
N ASN A 798 19.35 -11.23 -1.74
CA ASN A 798 19.18 -12.58 -1.23
C ASN A 798 20.53 -13.31 -1.17
N ALA A 799 20.64 -14.24 -0.23
CA ALA A 799 21.70 -15.23 -0.18
C ALA A 799 21.08 -16.63 -0.17
N VAL A 800 21.72 -17.57 -0.84
CA VAL A 800 21.37 -19.00 -0.84
C VAL A 800 22.24 -19.70 0.20
N GLU A 801 21.62 -20.37 1.16
CA GLU A 801 22.29 -21.21 2.17
C GLU A 801 22.15 -22.70 1.84
N VAL A 802 23.16 -23.48 2.23
CA VAL A 802 23.26 -24.92 1.98
C VAL A 802 23.17 -25.66 3.32
N ASP A 803 22.08 -26.39 3.56
CA ASP A 803 21.88 -27.16 4.78
C ASP A 803 22.61 -28.52 4.72
N CYS A 804 23.91 -28.51 4.99
CA CYS A 804 24.77 -29.71 5.04
C CYS A 804 24.51 -30.64 6.26
N SER A 805 23.29 -30.65 6.83
CA SER A 805 22.96 -31.36 8.08
C SER A 805 22.47 -32.81 7.89
N GLY A 806 22.30 -33.26 6.64
CA GLY A 806 21.87 -34.62 6.32
C GLY A 806 23.02 -35.64 6.36
N ASP A 807 22.81 -36.76 7.08
CA ASP A 807 23.76 -37.88 7.22
C ASP A 807 23.90 -38.76 5.94
N ARG A 808 23.63 -38.16 4.76
CA ARG A 808 23.71 -38.77 3.43
C ARG A 808 24.16 -37.72 2.42
N LYS A 809 25.24 -38.02 1.67
CA LYS A 809 25.90 -37.12 0.70
C LYS A 809 25.10 -36.81 -0.60
N SER A 810 23.78 -36.95 -0.58
CA SER A 810 22.92 -36.81 -1.77
C SER A 810 21.89 -35.68 -1.66
N ASP A 811 21.47 -35.32 -0.44
CA ASP A 811 20.23 -34.56 -0.22
C ASP A 811 20.55 -33.13 0.25
N TYR A 812 21.24 -32.35 -0.58
CA TYR A 812 21.52 -30.94 -0.32
C TYR A 812 20.24 -30.11 -0.45
N THR A 813 19.65 -29.67 0.67
CA THR A 813 18.60 -28.64 0.66
C THR A 813 19.22 -27.26 0.61
N TRP A 814 18.93 -26.53 -0.48
CA TRP A 814 19.31 -25.13 -0.67
C TRP A 814 18.12 -24.25 -0.32
N THR A 815 18.32 -23.19 0.46
CA THR A 815 17.27 -22.23 0.79
C THR A 815 17.70 -20.81 0.45
N GLU A 816 16.91 -20.10 -0.35
CA GLU A 816 17.15 -18.69 -0.63
C GLU A 816 16.47 -17.82 0.43
N ARG A 817 17.25 -16.97 1.10
CA ARG A 817 16.76 -16.04 2.13
C ARG A 817 17.11 -14.59 1.81
N ASN A 818 16.30 -13.66 2.29
CA ASN A 818 16.62 -12.23 2.25
C ASN A 818 17.71 -11.91 3.28
N VAL A 819 18.72 -11.12 2.88
CA VAL A 819 19.86 -10.71 3.73
C VAL A 819 20.10 -9.20 3.63
N SER A 820 20.98 -8.67 4.49
CA SER A 820 21.50 -7.31 4.33
C SER A 820 22.60 -7.26 3.28
N LEU A 821 22.70 -6.12 2.59
CA LEU A 821 23.85 -5.78 1.76
C LEU A 821 25.14 -5.74 2.61
N LYS A 822 25.07 -5.36 3.90
CA LYS A 822 26.19 -5.48 4.85
C LYS A 822 26.80 -6.88 4.83
N GLN A 823 25.98 -7.91 4.99
CA GLN A 823 26.45 -9.30 5.07
C GLN A 823 27.12 -9.75 3.75
N ILE A 824 26.54 -9.37 2.61
CA ILE A 824 27.11 -9.68 1.29
C ILE A 824 28.44 -8.96 1.06
N LEU A 825 28.49 -7.65 1.33
CA LEU A 825 29.72 -6.87 1.15
C LEU A 825 30.81 -7.37 2.09
N GLN A 826 30.55 -7.53 3.40
CA GLN A 826 31.56 -8.01 4.33
C GLN A 826 32.03 -9.44 4.01
N HIS A 827 31.19 -10.31 3.43
CA HIS A 827 31.61 -11.61 2.91
C HIS A 827 32.58 -11.50 1.72
N ILE A 828 32.28 -10.60 0.77
CA ILE A 828 33.13 -10.35 -0.41
C ILE A 828 34.44 -9.65 -0.01
N GLU A 829 34.38 -8.62 0.84
CA GLU A 829 35.54 -7.88 1.37
C GLU A 829 36.47 -8.78 2.21
N ALA A 830 35.94 -9.87 2.80
CA ALA A 830 36.70 -10.89 3.51
C ALA A 830 37.31 -12.00 2.62
N THR A 831 37.09 -11.96 1.30
CA THR A 831 37.58 -13.00 0.37
C THR A 831 39.12 -13.13 0.44
N PRO A 832 39.69 -14.34 0.62
CA PRO A 832 41.13 -14.55 0.55
C PRO A 832 41.71 -14.03 -0.78
N ASN A 833 42.79 -13.26 -0.71
CA ASN A 833 43.45 -12.65 -1.86
C ASN A 833 42.55 -11.74 -2.74
N VAL A 834 41.47 -11.16 -2.18
CA VAL A 834 40.47 -10.33 -2.90
C VAL A 834 41.08 -9.32 -3.88
N THR A 835 42.21 -8.70 -3.53
CA THR A 835 42.96 -7.72 -4.34
C THR A 835 43.48 -8.23 -5.69
N HIS A 836 43.42 -9.54 -5.96
CA HIS A 836 43.76 -10.14 -7.27
C HIS A 836 42.57 -10.19 -8.24
N TYR A 837 41.34 -9.98 -7.76
CA TYR A 837 40.16 -9.85 -8.59
C TYR A 837 40.00 -8.40 -9.03
N ALA A 838 39.78 -8.17 -10.32
CA ALA A 838 39.60 -6.83 -10.88
C ALA A 838 38.14 -6.38 -10.81
N LEU A 839 37.22 -7.34 -10.96
CA LEU A 839 35.77 -7.14 -10.92
C LEU A 839 35.11 -8.26 -10.11
N ILE A 840 34.22 -7.88 -9.19
CA ILE A 840 33.36 -8.81 -8.46
C ILE A 840 31.90 -8.36 -8.62
N GLY A 841 30.99 -9.31 -8.88
CA GLY A 841 29.56 -9.08 -9.01
C GLY A 841 28.72 -10.24 -8.46
N MET A 842 27.40 -10.16 -8.64
CA MET A 842 26.44 -11.15 -8.10
C MET A 842 25.35 -11.53 -9.12
N ARG A 843 24.59 -12.59 -8.84
CA ARG A 843 23.48 -13.08 -9.67
C ARG A 843 22.32 -12.06 -9.74
N LYS A 844 21.47 -12.13 -10.77
CA LYS A 844 20.17 -11.43 -10.79
C LYS A 844 19.10 -12.35 -10.24
N TRP A 845 18.21 -11.83 -9.40
CA TRP A 845 17.17 -12.66 -8.79
C TRP A 845 16.16 -13.22 -9.81
N SER A 846 15.72 -14.46 -9.59
CA SER A 846 14.71 -15.16 -10.39
C SER A 846 13.75 -15.95 -9.51
N SER A 847 12.44 -15.87 -9.78
CA SER A 847 11.42 -16.70 -9.13
C SER A 847 11.48 -18.18 -9.55
N LYS A 848 12.16 -18.47 -10.66
CA LYS A 848 12.30 -19.82 -11.26
C LYS A 848 13.49 -20.61 -10.67
N THR A 849 14.33 -19.99 -9.84
CA THR A 849 15.49 -20.58 -9.17
C THR A 849 15.12 -21.89 -8.45
N ASN A 850 15.44 -23.05 -9.02
CA ASN A 850 15.33 -24.32 -8.31
C ASN A 850 16.61 -24.59 -7.51
N SER A 851 16.47 -25.22 -6.34
CA SER A 851 17.58 -25.64 -5.48
C SER A 851 18.59 -26.60 -6.14
N ALA A 852 18.26 -27.19 -7.29
CA ALA A 852 19.13 -28.09 -8.05
C ALA A 852 19.86 -27.42 -9.24
N GLU A 853 19.62 -26.13 -9.53
CA GLU A 853 20.14 -25.43 -10.71
C GLU A 853 21.44 -24.65 -10.42
N ILE A 854 21.58 -24.06 -9.23
CA ILE A 854 22.82 -23.38 -8.80
C ILE A 854 23.88 -24.43 -8.40
N LYS A 855 24.57 -24.99 -9.39
CA LYS A 855 25.61 -26.02 -9.18
C LYS A 855 26.99 -25.48 -8.79
N GLU A 856 27.37 -24.30 -9.30
CA GLU A 856 28.69 -23.71 -9.04
C GLU A 856 28.57 -22.43 -8.20
N PRO A 857 29.38 -22.25 -7.14
CA PRO A 857 29.31 -21.10 -6.24
C PRO A 857 29.76 -19.78 -6.89
N PHE A 858 30.67 -19.86 -7.88
CA PHE A 858 31.29 -18.74 -8.58
C PHE A 858 31.22 -18.96 -10.09
N SER A 859 31.38 -17.89 -10.88
CA SER A 859 31.53 -17.99 -12.34
C SER A 859 32.35 -16.85 -12.93
N CYS A 860 33.12 -17.17 -13.97
CA CYS A 860 33.92 -16.23 -14.75
C CYS A 860 33.08 -15.76 -15.95
N CYS A 861 32.34 -14.65 -15.80
CA CYS A 861 31.43 -14.14 -16.84
C CYS A 861 31.25 -12.62 -16.70
N HIS A 862 30.46 -12.01 -17.59
CA HIS A 862 30.05 -10.61 -17.44
C HIS A 862 29.37 -10.33 -16.09
N VAL A 863 29.66 -9.16 -15.52
CA VAL A 863 29.01 -8.62 -14.31
C VAL A 863 28.32 -7.29 -14.65
N HIS A 864 27.18 -7.04 -14.00
CA HIS A 864 26.27 -5.92 -14.31
C HIS A 864 25.57 -5.42 -13.04
N ASP A 865 25.09 -4.17 -13.08
CA ASP A 865 24.16 -3.52 -12.14
C ASP A 865 24.61 -3.33 -10.68
N PHE A 866 25.41 -4.23 -10.10
CA PHE A 866 26.06 -4.06 -8.81
C PHE A 866 27.46 -4.67 -8.89
N ILE A 867 28.47 -3.80 -9.00
CA ILE A 867 29.83 -4.16 -9.38
C ILE A 867 30.81 -3.61 -8.35
N MET A 868 31.63 -4.47 -7.75
CA MET A 868 32.77 -4.10 -6.93
C MET A 868 34.04 -4.11 -7.80
N LEU A 869 34.63 -2.93 -8.00
CA LEU A 869 35.69 -2.65 -8.96
C LEU A 869 37.01 -2.34 -8.25
N ASN A 870 38.07 -3.04 -8.63
CA ASN A 870 39.45 -2.77 -8.22
C ASN A 870 40.07 -1.72 -9.15
N VAL A 871 40.25 -0.49 -8.68
CA VAL A 871 40.76 0.60 -9.54
C VAL A 871 42.26 0.47 -9.81
N ASP A 872 43.00 -0.21 -8.95
CA ASP A 872 44.45 -0.40 -9.05
C ASP A 872 44.83 -1.36 -10.19
N LEU A 873 44.19 -2.54 -10.21
CA LEU A 873 44.37 -3.51 -11.31
C LEU A 873 43.85 -2.98 -12.66
N THR A 874 42.81 -2.13 -12.64
CA THR A 874 42.18 -1.62 -13.87
C THR A 874 42.74 -0.28 -14.36
N GLN A 875 43.85 0.21 -13.81
CA GLN A 875 44.51 1.47 -14.24
C GLN A 875 44.68 1.58 -15.78
N ASN A 876 45.07 0.47 -16.44
CA ASN A 876 45.33 0.42 -17.89
C ASN A 876 44.09 0.12 -18.75
N VAL A 877 42.91 -0.09 -18.14
CA VAL A 877 41.66 -0.50 -18.80
C VAL A 877 40.55 0.48 -18.43
N GLN A 878 40.00 1.19 -19.42
CA GLN A 878 39.14 2.35 -19.17
C GLN A 878 37.70 2.15 -19.66
N TYR A 879 36.71 2.62 -18.90
CA TYR A 879 35.36 2.80 -19.43
C TYR A 879 35.40 3.79 -20.60
N ASN A 880 34.66 3.49 -21.67
CA ASN A 880 34.59 4.40 -22.82
C ASN A 880 33.58 5.51 -22.50
N GLN A 881 34.10 6.71 -22.16
CA GLN A 881 33.31 7.87 -21.74
C GLN A 881 32.18 8.26 -22.70
N ASN A 882 32.28 7.89 -23.99
CA ASN A 882 31.28 8.26 -25.00
C ASN A 882 30.07 7.31 -25.02
N ARG A 883 30.14 6.13 -24.38
CA ARG A 883 29.10 5.07 -24.46
C ARG A 883 27.76 5.49 -23.86
N PHE A 884 26.68 5.21 -24.59
CA PHE A 884 25.30 5.32 -24.10
C PHE A 884 24.70 3.94 -23.73
N THR A 885 25.21 2.88 -24.35
CA THR A 885 24.73 1.50 -24.14
C THR A 885 25.87 0.49 -24.17
N CYS A 886 25.67 -0.65 -23.47
CA CYS A 886 26.59 -1.80 -23.44
C CYS A 886 28.02 -1.48 -22.96
N ASP A 887 28.19 -0.40 -22.17
CA ASP A 887 29.47 -0.01 -21.57
C ASP A 887 29.96 -1.04 -20.55
N ASP A 888 29.07 -1.66 -19.77
CA ASP A 888 29.38 -2.80 -18.90
C ASP A 888 30.08 -3.93 -19.70
N VAL A 889 29.52 -4.28 -20.87
CA VAL A 889 29.98 -5.40 -21.72
C VAL A 889 31.31 -5.07 -22.38
N ASP A 890 31.43 -3.86 -22.94
CA ASP A 890 32.64 -3.35 -23.58
C ASP A 890 33.80 -3.19 -22.58
N PHE A 891 33.51 -2.86 -21.32
CA PHE A 891 34.49 -2.85 -20.24
C PHE A 891 34.88 -4.27 -19.79
N ASN A 892 33.90 -5.16 -19.53
CA ASN A 892 34.15 -6.54 -19.11
C ASN A 892 35.03 -7.31 -20.12
N LEU A 893 34.76 -7.18 -21.43
CA LEU A 893 35.59 -7.77 -22.49
C LEU A 893 37.03 -7.24 -22.45
N ARG A 894 37.20 -5.93 -22.26
CA ARG A 894 38.53 -5.30 -22.16
C ARG A 894 39.30 -5.68 -20.90
N VAL A 895 38.61 -5.85 -19.76
CA VAL A 895 39.20 -6.34 -18.50
C VAL A 895 39.64 -7.80 -18.67
N HIS A 896 38.79 -8.68 -19.20
CA HIS A 896 39.16 -10.07 -19.46
C HIS A 896 40.36 -10.18 -20.42
N SER A 897 40.35 -9.42 -21.53
CA SER A 897 41.45 -9.44 -22.50
C SER A 897 42.76 -8.85 -21.98
N ALA A 898 42.74 -8.04 -20.93
CA ALA A 898 43.93 -7.61 -20.20
C ALA A 898 44.50 -8.69 -19.24
N GLY A 899 43.90 -9.90 -19.19
CA GLY A 899 44.31 -10.98 -18.30
C GLY A 899 43.82 -10.84 -16.86
N LEU A 900 42.86 -9.93 -16.61
CA LEU A 900 42.35 -9.62 -15.28
C LEU A 900 41.15 -10.51 -14.92
N LEU A 901 41.02 -10.86 -13.64
CA LEU A 901 39.98 -11.78 -13.16
C LEU A 901 38.65 -11.06 -12.89
N ILE A 902 37.56 -11.63 -13.42
CA ILE A 902 36.17 -11.19 -13.25
C ILE A 902 35.40 -12.33 -12.57
N CYS A 903 34.81 -12.08 -11.40
CA CYS A 903 34.14 -13.11 -10.60
C CYS A 903 32.69 -12.73 -10.26
N ARG A 904 31.73 -13.59 -10.63
CA ARG A 904 30.33 -13.48 -10.19
C ARG A 904 30.05 -14.51 -9.10
N PHE A 905 29.65 -14.04 -7.92
CA PHE A 905 29.12 -14.88 -6.84
C PHE A 905 27.69 -15.32 -7.19
N ASN A 906 27.44 -16.62 -7.29
CA ASN A 906 26.14 -17.16 -7.69
C ASN A 906 25.19 -17.32 -6.48
N HIS A 907 25.75 -17.60 -5.30
CA HIS A 907 24.99 -17.71 -4.03
C HIS A 907 24.37 -16.38 -3.57
N PHE A 908 24.83 -15.23 -4.08
CA PHE A 908 24.23 -13.92 -3.79
C PHE A 908 23.47 -13.42 -5.01
N SER A 909 22.29 -12.83 -4.81
CA SER A 909 21.53 -12.22 -5.90
C SER A 909 20.90 -10.88 -5.52
N VAL A 910 20.92 -9.94 -6.47
CA VAL A 910 20.22 -8.64 -6.35
C VAL A 910 18.88 -8.65 -7.08
N MET A 911 17.86 -8.09 -6.44
CA MET A 911 16.58 -7.73 -7.07
C MET A 911 16.64 -6.28 -7.58
N LYS A 912 16.11 -6.04 -8.77
CA LYS A 912 15.93 -4.70 -9.34
C LYS A 912 14.46 -4.36 -9.48
N LYS A 913 14.02 -3.20 -8.97
CA LYS A 913 12.63 -2.73 -9.08
C LYS A 913 12.31 -2.20 -10.47
N GLN A 914 11.09 -2.44 -10.94
CA GLN A 914 10.59 -1.84 -12.18
C GLN A 914 10.27 -0.35 -11.95
N ILE A 915 11.09 0.52 -12.56
CA ILE A 915 10.87 1.96 -12.59
C ILE A 915 10.47 2.36 -14.01
N THR A 916 9.30 2.99 -14.16
CA THR A 916 8.74 3.39 -15.46
C THR A 916 9.42 4.63 -16.05
N VAL A 917 9.87 5.54 -15.18
CA VAL A 917 10.47 6.86 -15.46
C VAL A 917 12.01 6.78 -15.44
N GLY A 918 12.68 7.68 -16.19
CA GLY A 918 14.13 7.83 -16.20
C GLY A 918 14.89 6.64 -16.82
N GLY A 919 16.20 6.58 -16.58
CA GLY A 919 17.08 5.62 -17.25
C GLY A 919 17.28 5.91 -18.74
N GLN A 920 17.63 4.88 -19.52
CA GLN A 920 17.90 4.97 -20.97
C GLN A 920 16.71 5.48 -21.84
N ARG A 921 15.54 5.72 -21.25
CA ARG A 921 14.35 6.28 -21.93
C ARG A 921 14.39 7.79 -22.11
N SER A 922 15.30 8.51 -21.45
CA SER A 922 15.35 9.99 -21.46
C SER A 922 15.78 10.62 -22.79
N PHE A 923 16.59 9.93 -23.59
CA PHE A 923 17.20 10.49 -24.79
C PHE A 923 16.28 10.43 -26.03
N HIS A 924 15.27 11.29 -26.07
CA HIS A 924 14.41 11.47 -27.25
C HIS A 924 15.14 12.22 -28.37
N ILE A 925 15.54 11.51 -29.43
CA ILE A 925 16.13 12.09 -30.64
C ILE A 925 15.05 12.89 -31.39
N LYS A 926 15.21 14.21 -31.47
CA LYS A 926 14.28 15.15 -32.13
C LYS A 926 14.94 15.90 -33.30
N SER A 927 14.12 16.40 -34.22
CA SER A 927 14.52 17.37 -35.25
C SER A 927 14.79 18.73 -34.60
N LYS A 928 15.87 19.41 -34.98
CA LYS A 928 16.15 20.79 -34.53
C LYS A 928 15.35 21.87 -35.33
N VAL A 929 14.45 21.44 -36.23
CA VAL A 929 13.76 22.31 -37.21
C VAL A 929 12.23 22.24 -37.08
N SER A 930 11.69 21.47 -36.14
CA SER A 930 10.23 21.29 -35.98
C SER A 930 9.85 20.96 -34.53
N ASP A 931 9.00 21.78 -33.92
CA ASP A 931 8.53 21.58 -32.54
C ASP A 931 7.59 20.37 -32.36
N THR A 932 7.05 19.84 -33.45
CA THR A 932 6.23 18.62 -33.45
C THR A 932 7.09 17.36 -33.19
N PRO A 933 6.79 16.57 -32.14
CA PRO A 933 7.60 15.41 -31.76
C PRO A 933 7.30 14.17 -32.62
N VAL A 934 7.68 14.21 -33.89
CA VAL A 934 7.62 13.06 -34.80
C VAL A 934 8.81 12.13 -34.53
N SER A 935 8.58 10.82 -34.46
CA SER A 935 9.64 9.82 -34.32
C SER A 935 10.47 9.71 -35.59
N ILE A 936 11.76 10.01 -35.48
CA ILE A 936 12.69 10.01 -36.61
C ILE A 936 13.20 8.59 -36.86
N SER A 937 13.16 8.14 -38.11
CA SER A 937 13.63 6.80 -38.49
C SER A 937 15.14 6.67 -38.24
N PRO A 938 15.64 5.58 -37.60
CA PRO A 938 17.07 5.39 -37.38
C PRO A 938 17.92 5.41 -38.65
N ALA A 939 17.33 5.12 -39.81
CA ALA A 939 17.99 5.24 -41.11
C ALA A 939 18.44 6.68 -41.47
N GLN A 940 17.95 7.70 -40.75
CA GLN A 940 18.28 9.11 -40.92
C GLN A 940 19.34 9.62 -39.92
N TYR A 941 19.80 8.78 -38.97
CA TYR A 941 20.79 9.17 -37.96
C TYR A 941 22.23 9.30 -38.53
N ILE A 942 22.46 8.77 -39.73
CA ILE A 942 23.70 8.87 -40.49
C ILE A 942 23.36 9.34 -41.91
N CYS A 943 24.17 10.24 -42.47
CA CYS A 943 23.98 10.88 -43.77
C CYS A 943 25.30 10.91 -44.58
N ALA A 944 25.26 11.27 -45.86
CA ALA A 944 26.49 11.54 -46.62
C ALA A 944 27.05 12.93 -46.26
N PRO A 945 28.39 13.15 -46.22
CA PRO A 945 28.99 14.37 -45.69
C PRO A 945 28.44 15.68 -46.27
N ASP A 946 28.28 15.72 -47.60
CA ASP A 946 27.86 16.91 -48.34
C ASP A 946 26.33 16.98 -48.58
N SER A 947 25.54 16.13 -47.91
CA SER A 947 24.09 16.05 -48.12
C SER A 947 23.30 17.11 -47.33
N LYS A 948 22.27 17.68 -47.96
CA LYS A 948 21.28 18.54 -47.28
C LYS A 948 20.31 17.67 -46.46
N HIS A 949 20.65 17.42 -45.21
CA HIS A 949 19.87 16.62 -44.27
C HIS A 949 19.34 17.48 -43.11
N THR A 950 18.33 16.97 -42.40
CA THR A 950 17.77 17.63 -41.20
C THR A 950 18.66 17.34 -40.00
N PHE A 951 19.11 18.39 -39.30
CA PHE A 951 19.94 18.25 -38.12
C PHE A 951 19.16 17.74 -36.91
N LEU A 952 19.73 16.76 -36.22
CA LEU A 952 19.15 16.10 -35.05
C LEU A 952 19.70 16.71 -33.75
N ALA A 953 18.82 16.94 -32.79
CA ALA A 953 19.15 17.39 -31.44
C ALA A 953 19.55 16.19 -30.56
N ALA A 954 20.66 15.53 -30.90
CA ALA A 954 21.21 14.39 -30.19
C ALA A 954 22.73 14.23 -30.44
N PRO A 955 23.52 13.80 -29.43
CA PRO A 955 24.97 13.62 -29.59
C PRO A 955 25.35 12.59 -30.66
N ALA A 956 26.46 12.86 -31.36
CA ALA A 956 26.96 12.02 -32.45
C ALA A 956 27.10 10.53 -32.08
N GLN A 957 27.64 10.21 -30.89
CA GLN A 957 27.83 8.82 -30.46
C GLN A 957 26.50 8.10 -30.16
N LEU A 958 25.48 8.81 -29.67
CA LEU A 958 24.13 8.23 -29.48
C LEU A 958 23.48 7.91 -30.83
N LEU A 959 23.60 8.82 -31.81
CA LEU A 959 23.12 8.59 -33.17
C LEU A 959 23.82 7.38 -33.80
N LEU A 960 25.14 7.24 -33.61
CA LEU A 960 25.92 6.11 -34.08
C LEU A 960 25.48 4.78 -33.44
N GLU A 961 25.42 4.70 -32.11
CA GLU A 961 25.02 3.48 -31.40
C GLU A 961 23.59 3.05 -31.78
N LYS A 962 22.65 4.00 -31.91
CA LYS A 962 21.29 3.69 -32.37
C LYS A 962 21.19 3.35 -33.86
N TYR A 963 22.05 3.91 -34.73
CA TYR A 963 22.10 3.50 -36.13
C TYR A 963 22.62 2.07 -36.26
N LEU A 964 23.76 1.75 -35.63
CA LEU A 964 24.38 0.43 -35.72
C LEU A 964 23.44 -0.66 -35.18
N HIS A 965 22.82 -0.43 -34.03
CA HIS A 965 21.89 -1.37 -33.41
C HIS A 965 20.69 -1.75 -34.31
N TYR A 966 20.14 -0.82 -35.11
CA TYR A 966 18.97 -1.08 -35.96
C TYR A 966 19.28 -1.28 -37.47
N HIS A 967 20.40 -0.78 -37.98
CA HIS A 967 20.74 -0.74 -39.41
C HIS A 967 22.14 -1.28 -39.75
N SER A 968 22.85 -1.91 -38.82
CA SER A 968 24.08 -2.69 -39.06
C SER A 968 24.04 -3.55 -40.32
N HIS A 969 22.90 -4.22 -40.60
CA HIS A 969 22.67 -5.07 -41.76
C HIS A 969 22.90 -4.38 -43.12
N ARG A 970 22.89 -3.03 -43.17
CA ARG A 970 23.23 -2.24 -44.36
C ARG A 970 24.74 -2.13 -44.58
N PHE A 971 25.53 -2.11 -43.50
CA PHE A 971 26.99 -2.14 -43.56
C PHE A 971 27.50 -3.59 -43.62
N PHE A 972 26.91 -4.51 -42.87
CA PHE A 972 27.38 -5.89 -42.72
C PHE A 972 26.36 -6.93 -43.24
N PRO A 973 26.02 -6.92 -44.55
CA PRO A 973 24.96 -7.77 -45.10
C PRO A 973 25.32 -9.26 -45.10
N LEU A 974 26.61 -9.61 -45.19
CA LEU A 974 27.09 -11.00 -45.15
C LEU A 974 27.04 -11.60 -43.74
N SER A 975 26.86 -10.80 -42.70
CA SER A 975 26.81 -11.21 -41.28
C SER A 975 25.39 -11.49 -40.80
N LEU A 976 24.37 -11.10 -41.59
CA LEU A 976 22.96 -11.13 -41.20
C LEU A 976 22.48 -12.57 -41.00
N LYS A 977 22.19 -12.95 -39.75
CA LYS A 977 21.86 -14.31 -39.30
C LYS A 977 22.94 -15.36 -39.62
N ASN A 978 24.17 -14.92 -39.93
CA ASN A 978 25.27 -15.77 -40.39
C ASN A 978 26.33 -15.96 -39.30
N TYR A 979 25.97 -16.66 -38.23
CA TYR A 979 26.77 -16.70 -37.00
C TYR A 979 28.12 -17.44 -37.09
N SER A 980 28.34 -18.26 -38.12
CA SER A 980 29.64 -18.90 -38.40
C SER A 980 30.69 -17.91 -38.92
N HIS A 981 30.27 -16.77 -39.45
CA HIS A 981 31.13 -15.72 -39.99
C HIS A 981 30.85 -14.39 -39.28
N PRO A 982 31.32 -14.18 -38.03
CA PRO A 982 31.08 -12.95 -37.28
C PRO A 982 31.76 -11.72 -37.91
N VAL A 983 31.37 -10.53 -37.43
CA VAL A 983 32.12 -9.28 -37.66
C VAL A 983 33.27 -9.22 -36.66
N LEU A 984 34.50 -9.00 -37.13
CA LEU A 984 35.65 -8.75 -36.26
C LEU A 984 35.60 -7.31 -35.73
N SER A 985 35.62 -7.11 -34.41
CA SER A 985 35.64 -5.79 -33.77
C SER A 985 36.90 -5.65 -32.90
N VAL A 986 37.73 -4.66 -33.21
CA VAL A 986 39.07 -4.52 -32.62
C VAL A 986 39.08 -3.48 -31.50
N ASP A 987 39.60 -3.86 -30.33
CA ASP A 987 39.76 -3.07 -29.09
C ASP A 987 38.49 -2.43 -28.50
N CYS A 988 37.32 -2.59 -29.13
CA CYS A 988 36.07 -2.04 -28.62
C CYS A 988 34.86 -2.86 -29.08
N TYR A 989 33.91 -3.11 -28.17
CA TYR A 989 32.61 -3.69 -28.51
C TYR A 989 31.61 -2.59 -28.89
N LEU A 990 30.80 -2.87 -29.91
CA LEU A 990 29.69 -2.04 -30.38
C LEU A 990 28.50 -2.95 -30.68
N ASN A 991 27.30 -2.51 -30.28
CA ASN A 991 26.06 -3.24 -30.54
C ASN A 991 25.64 -3.06 -32.02
N LEU A 992 25.68 -4.15 -32.79
CA LEU A 992 25.25 -4.26 -34.19
C LEU A 992 23.87 -4.94 -34.32
N GLY A 993 23.08 -5.00 -33.25
CA GLY A 993 21.78 -5.68 -33.19
C GLY A 993 21.88 -7.21 -33.07
N PRO A 994 20.78 -7.90 -32.73
CA PRO A 994 20.80 -9.30 -32.30
C PRO A 994 20.96 -10.31 -33.44
N GLN A 995 20.83 -9.86 -34.70
CA GLN A 995 20.96 -10.72 -35.88
C GLN A 995 22.40 -10.79 -36.42
N ILE A 996 23.39 -10.25 -35.70
CA ILE A 996 24.81 -10.25 -36.07
C ILE A 996 25.63 -10.69 -34.86
N ALA A 997 26.58 -11.61 -35.08
CA ALA A 997 27.59 -11.96 -34.10
C ALA A 997 28.85 -11.09 -34.27
N VAL A 998 29.45 -10.70 -33.14
CA VAL A 998 30.67 -9.90 -33.05
C VAL A 998 31.78 -10.73 -32.40
N CYS A 999 32.91 -10.87 -33.09
CA CYS A 999 34.14 -11.40 -32.51
C CYS A 999 34.96 -10.22 -31.98
N TYR A 1000 35.00 -10.08 -30.65
CA TYR A 1000 35.85 -9.08 -29.99
C TYR A 1000 37.29 -9.57 -29.90
N VAL A 1001 38.26 -8.71 -30.25
CA VAL A 1001 39.70 -8.98 -30.13
C VAL A 1001 40.43 -7.69 -29.74
N SER A 1002 41.34 -7.73 -28.76
CA SER A 1002 42.25 -6.60 -28.47
C SER A 1002 43.56 -6.69 -29.27
N SER A 1003 44.07 -5.55 -29.76
CA SER A 1003 45.36 -5.47 -30.44
C SER A 1003 46.57 -5.37 -29.50
N ARG A 1004 46.33 -5.12 -28.21
CA ARG A 1004 47.38 -4.82 -27.24
C ARG A 1004 48.33 -6.01 -27.00
N PRO A 1005 49.62 -5.75 -26.70
CA PRO A 1005 50.58 -6.83 -26.39
C PRO A 1005 50.11 -7.71 -25.24
N HIS A 1006 50.37 -9.02 -25.35
CA HIS A 1006 50.03 -10.05 -24.34
C HIS A 1006 48.53 -10.23 -24.02
N SER A 1007 47.61 -9.63 -24.79
CA SER A 1007 46.17 -9.79 -24.55
C SER A 1007 45.66 -11.23 -24.67
N LEU A 1008 44.78 -11.61 -23.74
CA LEU A 1008 43.97 -12.83 -23.83
C LEU A 1008 42.85 -12.63 -24.84
N ASN A 1009 43.05 -13.19 -26.04
CA ASN A 1009 42.10 -13.13 -27.14
C ASN A 1009 41.47 -14.50 -27.40
N ILE A 1010 40.24 -14.51 -27.91
CA ILE A 1010 39.59 -15.73 -28.38
C ILE A 1010 40.40 -16.36 -29.54
N SER A 1011 40.44 -17.69 -29.57
CA SER A 1011 41.14 -18.47 -30.60
C SER A 1011 40.46 -18.28 -31.97
N SER A 1012 41.03 -17.40 -32.79
CA SER A 1012 40.54 -17.07 -34.14
C SER A 1012 41.04 -18.02 -35.24
N SER A 1013 41.85 -19.02 -34.91
CA SER A 1013 42.45 -19.97 -35.85
C SER A 1013 41.38 -20.79 -36.57
N GLY A 1014 41.22 -20.54 -37.87
CA GLY A 1014 40.21 -21.19 -38.72
C GLY A 1014 38.92 -20.40 -38.91
N LEU A 1015 38.72 -19.27 -38.20
CA LEU A 1015 37.58 -18.38 -38.44
C LEU A 1015 37.81 -17.51 -39.68
N THR A 1016 36.74 -17.30 -40.45
CA THR A 1016 36.69 -16.35 -41.58
C THR A 1016 35.59 -15.33 -41.34
N PHE A 1017 35.93 -14.04 -41.38
CA PHE A 1017 35.06 -12.95 -40.94
C PHE A 1017 34.27 -12.36 -42.11
N SER A 1018 33.00 -12.00 -41.85
CA SER A 1018 32.12 -11.37 -42.84
C SER A 1018 32.21 -9.84 -42.87
N GLY A 1019 32.94 -9.25 -41.91
CA GLY A 1019 33.25 -7.84 -41.86
C GLY A 1019 34.28 -7.49 -40.79
N LEU A 1020 34.73 -6.23 -40.83
CA LEU A 1020 35.72 -5.65 -39.92
C LEU A 1020 35.21 -4.30 -39.41
N LEU A 1021 35.20 -4.09 -38.09
CA LEU A 1021 34.78 -2.86 -37.42
C LEU A 1021 35.96 -2.24 -36.66
N LEU A 1022 36.29 -1.01 -37.04
CA LEU A 1022 37.42 -0.24 -36.56
C LEU A 1022 36.92 1.10 -35.99
N TYR A 1023 36.63 1.14 -34.69
CA TYR A 1023 36.13 2.33 -33.99
C TYR A 1023 37.24 3.02 -33.20
N LEU A 1024 37.53 4.29 -33.54
CA LEU A 1024 38.51 5.15 -32.84
C LEU A 1024 39.83 4.43 -32.51
N CYS A 1025 40.39 3.70 -33.49
CA CYS A 1025 41.44 2.71 -33.28
C CYS A 1025 42.62 3.20 -32.44
N ASP A 1026 42.98 2.39 -31.45
CA ASP A 1026 44.21 2.59 -30.67
C ASP A 1026 45.45 2.54 -31.60
N SER A 1027 46.50 3.22 -31.13
CA SER A 1027 47.85 3.22 -31.67
C SER A 1027 48.42 1.80 -31.89
N PHE A 1028 48.06 0.85 -31.02
CA PHE A 1028 48.50 -0.55 -31.08
C PHE A 1028 47.93 -1.35 -32.26
N VAL A 1029 46.82 -0.91 -32.87
CA VAL A 1029 46.30 -1.54 -34.09
C VAL A 1029 47.28 -1.23 -35.23
N VAL A 1030 47.83 -2.27 -35.87
CA VAL A 1030 48.81 -2.16 -36.98
C VAL A 1030 48.46 -3.10 -38.12
N ALA A 1031 48.91 -2.80 -39.35
CA ALA A 1031 48.64 -3.62 -40.54
C ALA A 1031 49.02 -5.11 -40.35
N SER A 1032 50.18 -5.38 -39.75
CA SER A 1032 50.68 -6.72 -39.44
C SER A 1032 49.89 -7.46 -38.33
N PHE A 1033 49.00 -6.77 -37.61
CA PHE A 1033 48.01 -7.40 -36.73
C PHE A 1033 46.75 -7.79 -37.51
N LEU A 1034 46.25 -6.91 -38.40
CA LEU A 1034 45.06 -7.17 -39.21
C LEU A 1034 45.28 -8.28 -40.25
N LYS A 1035 46.46 -8.33 -40.87
CA LYS A 1035 46.88 -9.37 -41.83
C LYS A 1035 47.01 -10.80 -41.22
N LYS A 1036 46.56 -11.01 -39.97
CA LYS A 1036 46.41 -12.33 -39.31
C LYS A 1036 45.01 -12.92 -39.44
N PHE A 1037 44.02 -12.11 -39.80
CA PHE A 1037 42.61 -12.50 -39.88
C PHE A 1037 42.19 -12.67 -41.35
N HIS A 1038 41.33 -13.65 -41.61
CA HIS A 1038 40.91 -13.99 -42.97
C HIS A 1038 39.47 -13.52 -43.19
N PHE A 1039 39.20 -12.85 -44.31
CA PHE A 1039 37.89 -12.27 -44.61
C PHE A 1039 37.23 -12.96 -45.81
N LEU A 1040 35.90 -12.95 -45.83
CA LEU A 1040 35.14 -13.39 -47.00
C LEU A 1040 35.29 -12.38 -48.16
N LYS A 1041 35.34 -12.85 -49.40
CA LYS A 1041 35.30 -11.98 -50.59
C LYS A 1041 34.03 -11.13 -50.56
N GLY A 1042 34.17 -9.81 -50.62
CA GLY A 1042 33.06 -8.87 -50.46
C GLY A 1042 32.58 -8.64 -49.02
N ALA A 1043 33.31 -9.12 -48.01
CA ALA A 1043 33.17 -8.67 -46.62
C ALA A 1043 33.25 -7.15 -46.53
N THR A 1044 32.61 -6.54 -45.53
CA THR A 1044 32.60 -5.08 -45.39
C THR A 1044 33.44 -4.62 -44.20
N LEU A 1045 34.35 -3.69 -44.47
CA LEU A 1045 35.08 -2.89 -43.49
C LEU A 1045 34.25 -1.66 -43.13
N CYS A 1046 34.27 -1.25 -41.86
CA CYS A 1046 33.75 0.02 -41.38
C CYS A 1046 34.78 0.68 -40.46
N VAL A 1047 35.35 1.81 -40.89
CA VAL A 1047 36.27 2.66 -40.10
C VAL A 1047 35.49 3.85 -39.56
N ILE A 1048 35.63 4.16 -38.27
CA ILE A 1048 34.90 5.24 -37.58
C ILE A 1048 35.90 6.14 -36.84
N CYS A 1049 35.92 7.44 -37.17
CA CYS A 1049 36.87 8.43 -36.66
C CYS A 1049 36.20 9.76 -36.28
N GLN A 1050 36.91 10.60 -35.52
CA GLN A 1050 36.43 11.92 -35.10
C GLN A 1050 36.39 12.96 -36.25
N ASP A 1051 37.18 12.75 -37.30
CA ASP A 1051 37.27 13.65 -38.45
C ASP A 1051 37.76 12.91 -39.72
N ARG A 1052 37.60 13.55 -40.88
CA ARG A 1052 37.95 12.98 -42.21
C ARG A 1052 39.45 12.80 -42.44
N ASN A 1053 40.32 13.57 -41.77
CA ASN A 1053 41.76 13.44 -41.90
C ASN A 1053 42.27 12.25 -41.06
N SER A 1054 41.84 12.14 -39.80
CA SER A 1054 42.12 10.97 -38.95
C SER A 1054 41.65 9.67 -39.59
N LEU A 1055 40.48 9.70 -40.25
CA LEU A 1055 39.95 8.58 -41.04
C LEU A 1055 40.90 8.17 -42.17
N ARG A 1056 41.29 9.10 -43.04
CA ARG A 1056 42.20 8.82 -44.17
C ARG A 1056 43.58 8.39 -43.70
N GLN A 1057 44.10 9.01 -42.65
CA GLN A 1057 45.34 8.60 -42.00
C GLN A 1057 45.25 7.17 -41.46
N THR A 1058 44.12 6.77 -40.87
CA THR A 1058 43.91 5.39 -40.37
C THR A 1058 43.88 4.36 -41.50
N VAL A 1059 43.25 4.68 -42.63
CA VAL A 1059 43.25 3.82 -43.83
C VAL A 1059 44.68 3.56 -44.34
N VAL A 1060 45.48 4.61 -44.49
CA VAL A 1060 46.87 4.51 -44.97
C VAL A 1060 47.78 3.84 -43.93
N ARG A 1061 47.66 4.21 -42.64
CA ARG A 1061 48.44 3.66 -41.51
C ARG A 1061 48.26 2.15 -41.31
N LEU A 1062 47.13 1.61 -41.76
CA LEU A 1062 46.76 0.21 -41.62
C LEU A 1062 46.85 -0.58 -42.94
N GLU A 1063 47.39 0.03 -44.02
CA GLU A 1063 47.58 -0.60 -45.34
C GLU A 1063 46.28 -1.16 -45.96
N LEU A 1064 45.13 -0.57 -45.62
CA LEU A 1064 43.82 -1.16 -45.97
C LEU A 1064 43.49 -1.08 -47.47
N GLU A 1065 44.15 -0.19 -48.23
CA GLU A 1065 43.96 -0.08 -49.68
C GLU A 1065 44.53 -1.28 -50.47
N ASP A 1066 45.39 -2.11 -49.86
CA ASP A 1066 45.92 -3.35 -50.44
C ASP A 1066 44.81 -4.41 -50.65
N GLU A 1067 43.90 -4.51 -49.69
CA GLU A 1067 42.93 -5.61 -49.55
C GLU A 1067 41.46 -5.17 -49.69
N TRP A 1068 41.17 -3.86 -49.54
CA TRP A 1068 39.81 -3.32 -49.47
C TRP A 1068 39.55 -2.23 -50.53
N GLN A 1069 38.54 -2.45 -51.37
CA GLN A 1069 38.05 -1.44 -52.32
C GLN A 1069 37.14 -0.43 -51.62
N PHE A 1070 37.57 0.83 -51.58
CA PHE A 1070 36.79 1.99 -51.13
C PHE A 1070 36.12 2.76 -52.29
N ARG A 1071 35.10 3.57 -52.00
CA ARG A 1071 34.46 4.48 -52.98
C ARG A 1071 33.98 5.76 -52.30
N LEU A 1072 33.97 6.87 -53.04
CA LEU A 1072 33.52 8.19 -52.54
C LEU A 1072 32.07 8.24 -52.01
N ARG A 1073 31.21 7.32 -52.45
CA ARG A 1073 29.81 7.22 -51.99
C ARG A 1073 29.62 6.34 -50.74
N ASP A 1074 30.70 5.69 -50.30
CA ASP A 1074 30.72 4.76 -49.17
C ASP A 1074 31.30 5.48 -47.90
N GLU A 1075 31.45 6.81 -47.95
CA GLU A 1075 31.79 7.71 -46.83
C GLU A 1075 30.53 8.40 -46.25
N PHE A 1076 30.41 8.46 -44.91
CA PHE A 1076 29.23 8.94 -44.18
C PHE A 1076 29.63 9.79 -42.95
N GLN A 1077 28.66 10.50 -42.36
CA GLN A 1077 28.78 11.18 -41.07
C GLN A 1077 27.48 11.07 -40.24
N THR A 1078 27.55 11.29 -38.93
CA THR A 1078 26.36 11.38 -38.06
C THR A 1078 25.57 12.67 -38.28
N ALA A 1079 24.23 12.60 -38.20
CA ALA A 1079 23.32 13.70 -38.53
C ALA A 1079 23.04 14.69 -37.37
N ASN A 1080 23.97 14.82 -36.42
CA ASN A 1080 23.84 15.72 -35.27
C ASN A 1080 23.90 17.20 -35.67
N ALA A 1081 23.40 18.08 -34.80
CA ALA A 1081 23.51 19.53 -34.97
C ALA A 1081 24.98 20.00 -35.03
N LYS A 1082 25.22 21.10 -35.76
CA LYS A 1082 26.55 21.68 -36.02
C LYS A 1082 27.34 22.15 -34.80
N GLU A 1083 26.69 22.28 -33.63
CA GLU A 1083 27.35 22.58 -32.37
C GLU A 1083 28.13 21.36 -31.83
N ASP A 1084 27.65 20.15 -32.11
CA ASP A 1084 28.35 18.89 -31.82
C ASP A 1084 29.30 18.53 -32.98
N ARG A 1085 30.47 17.98 -32.68
CA ARG A 1085 31.36 17.41 -33.72
C ARG A 1085 30.76 16.07 -34.22
N PRO A 1086 30.49 15.92 -35.53
CA PRO A 1086 30.00 14.65 -36.06
C PRO A 1086 31.11 13.59 -36.10
N LEU A 1087 30.71 12.32 -36.00
CA LEU A 1087 31.59 11.17 -36.24
C LEU A 1087 31.53 10.81 -37.73
N PHE A 1088 32.69 10.54 -38.32
CA PHE A 1088 32.83 10.16 -39.72
C PHE A 1088 33.02 8.65 -39.85
N LEU A 1089 32.38 8.05 -40.85
CA LEU A 1089 32.45 6.64 -41.17
C LEU A 1089 32.91 6.46 -42.62
N LEU A 1090 33.71 5.45 -42.89
CA LEU A 1090 34.00 4.97 -44.25
C LEU A 1090 33.80 3.47 -44.29
N THR A 1091 33.11 2.99 -45.32
CA THR A 1091 33.01 1.57 -45.61
C THR A 1091 33.78 1.19 -46.88
N GLY A 1092 34.31 -0.04 -46.88
CA GLY A 1092 35.07 -0.62 -47.99
C GLY A 1092 34.75 -2.10 -48.11
N ARG A 1093 35.03 -2.70 -49.28
CA ARG A 1093 34.75 -4.13 -49.53
C ARG A 1093 36.02 -4.92 -49.80
N HIS A 1094 36.17 -6.06 -49.14
CA HIS A 1094 37.28 -6.97 -49.38
C HIS A 1094 37.25 -7.47 -50.82
N ILE A 1095 38.43 -7.46 -51.45
CA ILE A 1095 38.64 -7.84 -52.86
C ILE A 1095 38.40 -9.33 -53.09
#